data_AF-A0A0F7UJU3-F1
#
_entry.id   AF-A0A0F7UJU3-F1
#
_cell.length_a   1.000
_cell.length_b   1.000
_cell.length_c   1.000
_cell.angle_alpha   90.00
_cell.angle_beta   90.00
_cell.angle_gamma   90.00
#
_symmetry.space_group_name_H-M   'P 1'
#
loop_
_entity.id
_entity.type
_entity.pdbx_description
1 polymer ?
#
loop_
_entity_poly.entity_id
_entity_poly.type
_entity_poly.pdbx_seq_one_letter_code
_entity_poly.pdbx_strand_id
1 'polypeptide(L)'
;MSPILRMPSVISPQTASLLLRCLFACLLFFRPAPLRGGAALSLSAALANSLQHEACSAGASFLARSVGHSPLSSRSSTWTPRTRTPSGFPLFSSGRALRSAYAPVAFSCMHCSSRVRLLSVYGSARASRPAKPFLLPHVLVRKKCESFLTRKLASSTFLFHLRPALFSGQGDSRSAAGSDTPGLSSFPAPATSGPGCGIRSACFSQLQSSPAKQQLLRMATEARNGTACCVPTVGEHWEMPAKEGKLLTGLMVNNSMAGGKVEFVPQKGNRVCWYGCGPTVYDASHMGHARTYVTFDVIRRIMSDYLNYDVTMCMNITDIDDKIIKRSIEQGVDFLTLARHWEKEFFNDMAALNVRLPSVVTRVSEYIPEVLSLIERIVKNGYGYESQGSVYFDTQTFRKTDKHIYGRMEPSSVSDESRVLEGEGELGLTSSEKRHPCDFALWKKAKEGEPSWDSPWGKGRPGWHIECSAMADSILPFPLDIHSGGIDLRFPHHDNELAQSEAANDRPQWVNYFLHSGHLHIHGAKMSKSLKNFITIKECLSRFTARQIRLLCLMNRWDSFMNYSPDGETMQQAIDVDRSFDNFFALVKAKLRDATPVSDYAQKWGADDFALNEQLQSAKEQASPLEELRNCDVHKAILDNFSTPEALVALQHLMSATNSYLNQKTGEDVKAPLIKEVAKYIFHMLKIFGVVEDDEEDLAYVKAQGSTAAAAAEIEGLVECVGAFRELVRTSASQGMRAVNQALKRAPEKSPGESDASPIGAGEAEGELLQSLSVTMSTLLQACDEVRDKKLTELGILLQDRPDGTFVFKRVSKEELQRAKELKEEEEQKRRLQREEQQRAAAELQAKKERERQVPPADYFRVLHADLYATFDEQGVPLTLKSGEPVSKTQRQKMLKQIEKHQKVHEQWLASRGQHA
;
A
#
# COMPACT_ATOMS: atom_id res chain seq x y z
N MET A 1 -37.30 -8.69 -42.55
CA MET A 1 -35.87 -9.04 -42.46
C MET A 1 -35.43 -8.78 -41.02
N SER A 2 -34.69 -9.71 -40.43
CA SER A 2 -33.97 -9.55 -39.14
C SER A 2 -32.70 -8.69 -39.34
N PRO A 3 -31.91 -8.29 -38.31
CA PRO A 3 -31.93 -8.76 -36.93
C PRO A 3 -31.64 -7.72 -35.82
N ILE A 4 -32.60 -7.46 -34.92
CA ILE A 4 -32.33 -7.06 -33.53
C ILE A 4 -33.30 -7.81 -32.62
N LEU A 5 -32.87 -8.98 -32.10
CA LEU A 5 -33.46 -9.68 -30.94
C LEU A 5 -32.65 -10.96 -30.65
N ARG A 6 -31.53 -10.81 -29.94
CA ARG A 6 -30.80 -11.91 -29.26
C ARG A 6 -30.14 -11.37 -27.98
N MET A 7 -30.95 -11.16 -26.94
CA MET A 7 -30.45 -11.20 -25.57
C MET A 7 -30.56 -12.65 -25.08
N PRO A 8 -29.54 -13.20 -24.39
CA PRO A 8 -29.67 -14.48 -23.71
C PRO A 8 -30.59 -14.33 -22.49
N SER A 9 -31.53 -15.26 -22.33
CA SER A 9 -32.32 -15.38 -21.10
C SER A 9 -31.40 -15.81 -19.95
N VAL A 10 -31.16 -14.92 -18.99
CA VAL A 10 -30.17 -15.11 -17.90
C VAL A 10 -30.48 -16.31 -16.98
N ILE A 11 -31.74 -16.77 -16.97
CA ILE A 11 -32.15 -18.04 -16.36
C ILE A 11 -32.73 -18.92 -17.46
N SER A 12 -32.23 -20.15 -17.62
CA SER A 12 -32.83 -21.10 -18.56
C SER A 12 -34.16 -21.64 -18.01
N PRO A 13 -35.15 -21.99 -18.86
CA PRO A 13 -36.38 -22.64 -18.39
C PRO A 13 -36.13 -23.96 -17.64
N GLN A 14 -35.01 -24.63 -17.94
CA GLN A 14 -34.58 -25.83 -17.20
C GLN A 14 -34.12 -25.48 -15.78
N THR A 15 -33.37 -24.39 -15.59
CA THR A 15 -32.90 -23.92 -14.28
C THR A 15 -34.07 -23.52 -13.38
N ALA A 16 -35.02 -22.74 -13.91
CA ALA A 16 -36.25 -22.38 -13.20
C ALA A 16 -37.10 -23.62 -12.87
N SER A 17 -37.26 -24.55 -13.82
CA SER A 17 -37.96 -25.82 -13.57
C SER A 17 -37.25 -26.71 -12.54
N LEU A 18 -35.92 -26.67 -12.45
CA LEU A 18 -35.16 -27.45 -11.48
C LEU A 18 -35.37 -26.91 -10.05
N LEU A 19 -35.25 -25.59 -9.84
CA LEU A 19 -35.54 -24.96 -8.55
C LEU A 19 -36.99 -25.21 -8.10
N LEU A 20 -37.95 -25.08 -9.01
CA LEU A 20 -39.36 -25.37 -8.71
C LEU A 20 -39.58 -26.85 -8.37
N ARG A 21 -38.89 -27.78 -9.05
CA ARG A 21 -38.92 -29.22 -8.74
C ARG A 21 -38.25 -29.55 -7.40
N CYS A 22 -37.18 -28.87 -7.01
CA CYS A 22 -36.58 -29.02 -5.69
C CYS A 22 -37.57 -28.59 -4.58
N LEU A 23 -38.19 -27.42 -4.73
CA LEU A 23 -39.24 -26.96 -3.81
C LEU A 23 -40.43 -27.94 -3.74
N PHE A 24 -40.90 -28.44 -4.89
CA PHE A 24 -42.00 -29.43 -4.93
C PHE A 24 -41.60 -30.79 -4.32
N ALA A 25 -40.38 -31.25 -4.55
CA ALA A 25 -39.87 -32.49 -3.95
C ALA A 25 -39.78 -32.37 -2.43
N CYS A 26 -39.22 -31.27 -1.91
CA CYS A 26 -39.18 -30.99 -0.47
C CYS A 26 -40.59 -30.96 0.14
N LEU A 27 -41.58 -30.31 -0.50
CA LEU A 27 -42.96 -30.30 -0.02
C LEU A 27 -43.65 -31.68 -0.07
N LEU A 28 -43.33 -32.52 -1.05
CA LEU A 28 -43.90 -33.87 -1.17
C LEU A 28 -43.36 -34.85 -0.12
N PHE A 29 -42.13 -34.66 0.37
CA PHE A 29 -41.54 -35.48 1.44
C PHE A 29 -42.21 -35.29 2.83
N PHE A 30 -43.03 -34.25 3.02
CA PHE A 30 -43.69 -33.94 4.30
C PHE A 30 -45.17 -34.37 4.39
N ARG A 31 -45.65 -35.28 3.54
CA ARG A 31 -46.98 -35.91 3.74
C ARG A 31 -46.90 -37.07 4.75
N PRO A 32 -47.56 -36.98 5.92
CA PRO A 32 -47.61 -38.10 6.86
C PRO A 32 -48.52 -39.23 6.34
N ALA A 33 -48.14 -40.48 6.58
CA ALA A 33 -48.99 -41.63 6.37
C ALA A 33 -50.04 -41.76 7.51
N PRO A 34 -51.25 -42.29 7.25
CA PRO A 34 -52.33 -42.33 8.24
C PRO A 34 -52.14 -43.47 9.26
N LEU A 35 -51.39 -43.22 10.33
CA LEU A 35 -51.31 -44.12 11.48
C LEU A 35 -52.54 -43.97 12.39
N ARG A 36 -53.12 -45.10 12.80
CA ARG A 36 -54.23 -45.17 13.75
C ARG A 36 -53.68 -45.11 15.18
N GLY A 37 -54.04 -44.08 15.96
CA GLY A 37 -53.72 -44.00 17.39
C GLY A 37 -53.90 -42.58 17.93
N GLY A 38 -54.74 -42.39 18.95
CA GLY A 38 -55.09 -41.06 19.47
C GLY A 38 -54.05 -40.49 20.44
N ALA A 39 -52.97 -39.89 19.94
CA ALA A 39 -51.95 -39.22 20.77
C ALA A 39 -51.26 -38.02 20.08
N ALA A 40 -51.95 -37.27 19.21
CA ALA A 40 -51.33 -36.30 18.30
C ALA A 40 -52.03 -34.91 18.24
N LEU A 41 -52.45 -34.36 19.39
CA LEU A 41 -53.27 -33.12 19.44
C LEU A 41 -52.59 -31.86 20.02
N SER A 42 -51.34 -31.91 20.49
CA SER A 42 -50.64 -30.74 21.05
C SER A 42 -49.72 -30.00 20.06
N LEU A 43 -49.03 -30.71 19.16
CA LEU A 43 -48.04 -30.09 18.26
C LEU A 43 -48.65 -29.47 16.99
N SER A 44 -49.75 -30.04 16.47
CA SER A 44 -50.35 -29.56 15.22
C SER A 44 -51.02 -28.18 15.34
N ALA A 45 -51.43 -27.77 16.54
CA ALA A 45 -52.10 -26.49 16.78
C ALA A 45 -51.12 -25.30 16.73
N ALA A 46 -49.87 -25.48 17.19
CA ALA A 46 -48.87 -24.42 17.20
C ALA A 46 -48.45 -24.00 15.78
N LEU A 47 -48.18 -24.98 14.92
CA LEU A 47 -47.81 -24.73 13.52
C LEU A 47 -48.95 -24.15 12.68
N ALA A 48 -50.21 -24.51 12.97
CA ALA A 48 -51.37 -23.93 12.31
C ALA A 48 -51.55 -22.43 12.66
N ASN A 49 -51.46 -22.08 13.95
CA ASN A 49 -51.70 -20.70 14.40
C ASN A 49 -50.66 -19.69 13.86
N SER A 50 -49.37 -20.05 13.77
CA SER A 50 -48.37 -19.15 13.17
C SER A 50 -48.65 -18.86 11.69
N LEU A 51 -48.96 -19.90 10.91
CA LEU A 51 -49.21 -19.74 9.46
C LEU A 51 -50.53 -18.99 9.15
N GLN A 52 -51.50 -18.98 10.06
CA GLN A 52 -52.72 -18.18 9.89
C GLN A 52 -52.54 -16.69 10.25
N HIS A 53 -51.53 -16.33 11.04
CA HIS A 53 -51.33 -14.93 11.46
C HIS A 53 -50.63 -14.06 10.41
N GLU A 54 -49.65 -14.60 9.67
CA GLU A 54 -48.96 -13.86 8.59
C GLU A 54 -49.79 -13.80 7.29
N ALA A 55 -50.65 -14.80 7.05
CA ALA A 55 -51.53 -14.83 5.87
C ALA A 55 -52.58 -13.69 5.83
N CYS A 56 -52.82 -12.99 6.94
CA CYS A 56 -53.84 -11.94 7.05
C CYS A 56 -53.36 -10.52 6.71
N SER A 57 -52.05 -10.26 6.60
CA SER A 57 -51.52 -8.91 6.30
C SER A 57 -51.30 -8.65 4.80
N ALA A 58 -51.00 -9.68 4.01
CA ALA A 58 -50.72 -9.58 2.58
C ALA A 58 -51.98 -9.71 1.66
N GLY A 59 -53.17 -9.92 2.24
CA GLY A 59 -54.36 -10.41 1.53
C GLY A 59 -55.42 -9.36 1.14
N ALA A 60 -55.09 -8.07 1.05
CA ALA A 60 -56.11 -7.00 1.06
C ALA A 60 -55.97 -5.88 0.00
N SER A 61 -55.55 -6.16 -1.24
CA SER A 61 -55.81 -5.27 -2.41
C SER A 61 -55.54 -5.93 -3.77
N PHE A 62 -56.40 -6.83 -4.25
CA PHE A 62 -56.69 -6.97 -5.70
C PHE A 62 -58.00 -7.74 -5.94
N LEU A 63 -58.61 -7.54 -7.12
CA LEU A 63 -59.81 -8.20 -7.65
C LEU A 63 -61.15 -7.97 -6.91
N ALA A 64 -61.88 -6.96 -7.39
CA ALA A 64 -63.34 -7.06 -7.55
C ALA A 64 -63.68 -6.93 -9.04
N ARG A 65 -64.47 -7.91 -9.56
CA ARG A 65 -65.53 -7.86 -10.62
C ARG A 65 -65.35 -6.89 -11.84
N SER A 66 -65.65 -7.27 -13.08
CA SER A 66 -66.25 -8.51 -13.62
C SER A 66 -66.25 -8.58 -15.16
N VAL A 67 -66.16 -9.80 -15.70
CA VAL A 67 -66.85 -10.38 -16.89
C VAL A 67 -67.21 -9.46 -18.08
N GLY A 68 -66.69 -9.77 -19.28
CA GLY A 68 -67.19 -9.27 -20.58
C GLY A 68 -66.57 -10.03 -21.77
N HIS A 69 -67.38 -10.46 -22.74
CA HIS A 69 -66.97 -11.38 -23.83
C HIS A 69 -66.10 -10.77 -24.94
N SER A 70 -65.21 -11.60 -25.52
CA SER A 70 -64.67 -11.50 -26.89
C SER A 70 -65.71 -11.98 -27.94
N PRO A 71 -65.46 -11.97 -29.26
CA PRO A 71 -64.32 -11.41 -30.01
C PRO A 71 -64.75 -10.53 -31.21
N LEU A 72 -63.79 -9.92 -31.92
CA LEU A 72 -63.68 -9.97 -33.39
C LEU A 72 -62.35 -9.36 -33.87
N SER A 73 -62.03 -9.53 -35.15
CA SER A 73 -60.76 -9.14 -35.76
C SER A 73 -60.95 -8.38 -37.08
N SER A 74 -60.02 -7.47 -37.42
CA SER A 74 -59.52 -7.29 -38.80
C SER A 74 -58.47 -6.15 -38.92
N ARG A 75 -57.56 -6.31 -39.89
CA ARG A 75 -57.14 -5.35 -40.97
C ARG A 75 -57.30 -3.82 -40.73
N SER A 76 -56.42 -2.93 -41.20
CA SER A 76 -55.13 -3.09 -41.93
C SER A 76 -54.39 -1.74 -42.11
N SER A 77 -53.13 -1.83 -42.54
CA SER A 77 -52.22 -0.84 -43.17
C SER A 77 -52.77 0.43 -43.87
N THR A 78 -51.82 1.35 -44.16
CA THR A 78 -51.85 2.59 -45.02
C THR A 78 -52.08 3.90 -44.25
N TRP A 79 -51.44 5.05 -44.57
CA TRP A 79 -50.44 5.40 -45.60
C TRP A 79 -49.47 6.52 -45.11
N THR A 80 -48.41 6.80 -45.88
CA THR A 80 -47.46 7.94 -45.73
C THR A 80 -47.88 9.10 -46.69
N PRO A 81 -47.38 10.38 -46.66
CA PRO A 81 -45.95 10.76 -46.66
C PRO A 81 -45.49 12.16 -46.12
N ARG A 82 -44.17 12.41 -46.25
CA ARG A 82 -43.37 13.63 -46.60
C ARG A 82 -44.13 14.95 -46.97
N THR A 83 -43.60 16.19 -46.83
CA THR A 83 -42.24 16.73 -46.53
C THR A 83 -42.19 18.27 -46.27
N ARG A 84 -41.08 18.75 -45.67
CA ARG A 84 -40.34 20.04 -45.91
C ARG A 84 -40.81 21.38 -45.30
N THR A 85 -39.79 22.26 -45.18
CA THR A 85 -39.66 23.67 -44.72
C THR A 85 -39.77 24.67 -45.92
N PRO A 86 -39.55 26.03 -45.88
CA PRO A 86 -38.84 26.89 -44.87
C PRO A 86 -39.31 28.38 -44.65
N SER A 87 -38.53 29.15 -43.84
CA SER A 87 -38.39 30.64 -43.76
C SER A 87 -39.57 31.53 -43.28
N GLY A 88 -39.39 32.73 -42.66
CA GLY A 88 -38.20 33.39 -42.05
C GLY A 88 -38.35 34.93 -41.75
N PHE A 89 -37.67 35.48 -40.71
CA PHE A 89 -37.51 36.92 -40.31
C PHE A 89 -38.79 37.71 -39.87
N PRO A 90 -38.76 38.92 -39.22
CA PRO A 90 -37.69 39.92 -38.87
C PRO A 90 -36.93 39.67 -37.52
N LEU A 91 -36.04 40.50 -36.89
CA LEU A 91 -35.47 41.88 -37.01
C LEU A 91 -35.96 43.00 -36.00
N PHE A 92 -35.12 44.06 -35.78
CA PHE A 92 -35.12 45.18 -34.78
C PHE A 92 -34.82 44.84 -33.29
N SER A 93 -34.23 45.69 -32.42
CA SER A 93 -33.18 46.75 -32.54
C SER A 93 -32.78 47.36 -31.16
N SER A 94 -31.49 47.68 -30.91
CA SER A 94 -30.94 48.57 -29.84
C SER A 94 -31.21 48.17 -28.35
N GLY A 95 -30.57 48.72 -27.31
CA GLY A 95 -29.35 49.55 -27.23
C GLY A 95 -29.20 50.37 -25.92
N ARG A 96 -28.05 50.27 -25.24
CA ARG A 96 -27.53 51.08 -24.08
C ARG A 96 -28.10 50.86 -22.64
N ALA A 97 -27.29 50.16 -21.84
CA ALA A 97 -26.71 50.55 -20.54
C ALA A 97 -27.46 51.41 -19.49
N LEU A 98 -27.45 50.95 -18.22
CA LEU A 98 -26.68 51.57 -17.11
C LEU A 98 -26.55 50.65 -15.87
N ARG A 99 -25.86 51.10 -14.80
CA ARG A 99 -25.54 50.36 -13.57
C ARG A 99 -26.40 50.77 -12.36
N SER A 100 -26.28 50.00 -11.26
CA SER A 100 -26.65 50.34 -9.85
C SER A 100 -28.10 50.01 -9.43
N ALA A 101 -28.44 49.62 -8.19
CA ALA A 101 -27.74 48.84 -7.12
C ALA A 101 -28.75 48.49 -5.98
N TYR A 102 -28.29 47.72 -4.99
CA TYR A 102 -28.85 47.54 -3.62
C TYR A 102 -30.19 46.81 -3.36
N ALA A 103 -30.03 45.71 -2.61
CA ALA A 103 -30.81 45.25 -1.44
C ALA A 103 -32.30 44.79 -1.57
N PRO A 104 -32.68 43.66 -0.93
CA PRO A 104 -34.05 43.17 -0.87
C PRO A 104 -34.83 43.61 0.39
N VAL A 105 -36.15 43.42 0.38
CA VAL A 105 -37.05 43.50 1.55
C VAL A 105 -37.87 42.20 1.64
N ALA A 106 -38.18 41.74 2.86
CA ALA A 106 -38.78 40.42 3.15
C ALA A 106 -40.15 40.53 3.83
N PHE A 107 -40.94 39.44 3.88
CA PHE A 107 -42.04 39.18 4.84
C PHE A 107 -42.50 37.69 4.77
N SER A 108 -43.21 37.07 5.74
CA SER A 108 -42.87 36.76 7.15
C SER A 108 -43.85 35.69 7.75
N CYS A 109 -43.74 35.40 9.06
CA CYS A 109 -44.61 34.58 9.95
C CYS A 109 -44.49 33.04 9.86
N MET A 110 -44.72 32.26 10.94
CA MET A 110 -45.18 32.53 12.33
C MET A 110 -44.16 32.04 13.39
N HIS A 111 -43.85 32.79 14.47
CA HIS A 111 -44.39 32.71 15.86
C HIS A 111 -44.32 31.32 16.57
N CYS A 112 -44.03 31.20 17.87
CA CYS A 112 -44.27 32.16 18.97
C CYS A 112 -43.29 32.04 20.20
N SER A 113 -42.85 33.19 20.75
CA SER A 113 -42.57 33.61 22.16
C SER A 113 -41.91 32.65 23.20
N SER A 114 -41.18 33.09 24.24
CA SER A 114 -41.13 34.36 25.02
C SER A 114 -39.68 34.70 25.44
N ARG A 115 -39.17 35.95 25.35
CA ARG A 115 -39.29 37.13 26.26
C ARG A 115 -38.75 36.86 27.69
N VAL A 116 -37.98 37.75 28.37
CA VAL A 116 -37.71 39.21 28.24
C VAL A 116 -36.32 39.51 28.90
N ARG A 117 -35.36 40.30 28.33
CA ARG A 117 -35.21 41.80 28.29
C ARG A 117 -34.78 42.43 29.66
N LEU A 118 -33.96 43.49 29.82
CA LEU A 118 -33.48 44.64 28.99
C LEU A 118 -32.19 45.34 29.58
N LEU A 119 -31.40 46.04 28.72
CA LEU A 119 -30.66 47.34 28.96
C LEU A 119 -29.46 47.42 29.98
N SER A 120 -28.53 48.41 29.93
CA SER A 120 -27.94 49.21 28.81
C SER A 120 -26.79 50.18 29.23
N VAL A 121 -25.97 50.61 28.26
CA VAL A 121 -25.34 51.97 28.08
C VAL A 121 -24.23 52.49 29.02
N TYR A 122 -23.06 52.74 28.40
CA TYR A 122 -22.02 53.79 28.60
C TYR A 122 -21.38 54.10 29.97
N GLY A 123 -20.04 54.10 29.97
CA GLY A 123 -19.13 54.82 30.87
C GLY A 123 -17.72 54.84 30.27
N SER A 124 -16.93 55.92 30.43
CA SER A 124 -15.67 56.11 29.68
C SER A 124 -14.49 56.58 30.55
N ALA A 125 -13.28 56.25 30.05
CA ALA A 125 -11.98 56.89 30.29
C ALA A 125 -11.11 56.53 31.53
N ARG A 126 -9.82 56.29 31.21
CA ARG A 126 -8.58 56.58 31.96
C ARG A 126 -8.23 55.81 33.26
N ALA A 127 -7.49 54.72 33.04
CA ALA A 127 -6.09 54.53 33.44
C ALA A 127 -5.57 55.00 34.83
N SER A 128 -5.05 54.04 35.63
CA SER A 128 -3.64 54.03 36.07
C SER A 128 -3.23 52.71 36.76
N ARG A 129 -1.91 52.45 36.84
CA ARG A 129 -1.23 51.41 37.64
C ARG A 129 -1.04 51.92 39.10
N PRO A 130 -0.64 51.14 40.14
CA PRO A 130 0.16 49.89 40.05
C PRO A 130 -0.08 48.78 41.14
N ALA A 131 0.78 47.76 41.05
CA ALA A 131 1.32 46.92 42.14
C ALA A 131 0.56 45.68 42.67
N LYS A 132 1.37 44.69 43.09
CA LYS A 132 1.09 43.45 43.84
C LYS A 132 1.01 43.78 45.37
N PRO A 133 0.70 42.87 46.35
CA PRO A 133 0.84 41.40 46.27
C PRO A 133 -0.05 40.47 47.17
N PHE A 134 0.25 39.16 47.05
CA PHE A 134 0.32 38.13 48.13
C PHE A 134 -0.92 37.34 48.63
N LEU A 135 -0.56 36.14 49.12
CA LEU A 135 -1.17 35.26 50.15
C LEU A 135 -2.19 34.16 49.77
N LEU A 136 -1.67 32.92 49.77
CA LEU A 136 -2.36 31.66 50.09
C LEU A 136 -2.19 31.33 51.59
N PRO A 137 -3.20 30.71 52.23
CA PRO A 137 -3.03 29.74 53.32
C PRO A 137 -2.88 28.30 52.74
N HIS A 138 -2.05 27.38 53.24
CA HIS A 138 -2.12 26.64 54.53
C HIS A 138 -3.39 25.75 54.68
N VAL A 139 -3.40 24.52 55.22
CA VAL A 139 -2.38 23.52 55.71
C VAL A 139 -3.16 22.17 55.90
N LEU A 140 -2.69 20.93 56.21
CA LEU A 140 -1.50 20.38 56.88
C LEU A 140 -0.92 19.12 56.14
N VAL A 141 -0.51 18.02 56.81
CA VAL A 141 0.37 16.96 56.22
C VAL A 141 0.37 15.61 57.01
N ARG A 142 0.99 14.53 56.43
CA ARG A 142 1.41 13.20 57.00
C ARG A 142 0.34 12.07 57.02
N LYS A 143 0.65 10.75 57.12
CA LYS A 143 1.92 10.01 57.41
C LYS A 143 1.95 8.53 56.91
N LYS A 144 3.17 7.95 56.93
CA LYS A 144 3.57 6.52 57.13
C LYS A 144 3.86 5.58 55.93
N CYS A 145 5.04 4.94 56.01
CA CYS A 145 5.43 3.65 55.42
C CYS A 145 4.86 2.49 56.29
N GLU A 146 5.07 1.17 56.09
CA GLU A 146 6.31 0.43 55.77
C GLU A 146 6.03 -1.11 55.70
N SER A 147 7.01 -1.94 55.28
CA SER A 147 7.15 -3.41 55.52
C SER A 147 6.22 -4.40 54.75
N PHE A 148 6.51 -5.71 54.60
CA PHE A 148 7.74 -6.44 54.15
C PHE A 148 7.44 -7.96 53.91
N LEU A 149 8.31 -8.66 53.15
CA LEU A 149 8.68 -10.11 53.23
C LEU A 149 7.70 -11.26 52.82
N THR A 150 7.84 -11.68 51.56
CA THR A 150 8.13 -13.08 51.07
C THR A 150 7.34 -14.34 51.50
N ARG A 151 7.10 -15.23 50.50
CA ARG A 151 7.46 -16.69 50.43
C ARG A 151 6.88 -17.30 49.12
N LYS A 152 7.41 -18.34 48.46
CA LYS A 152 8.76 -18.98 48.37
C LYS A 152 8.74 -20.04 47.23
N LEU A 153 9.81 -20.16 46.40
CA LEU A 153 10.41 -21.38 45.73
C LEU A 153 9.52 -22.47 45.08
N ALA A 154 9.89 -23.24 44.03
CA ALA A 154 11.01 -23.37 43.06
C ALA A 154 10.44 -24.09 41.79
N SER A 155 11.06 -24.24 40.60
CA SER A 155 12.42 -24.66 40.20
C SER A 155 12.69 -24.23 38.72
N SER A 156 13.87 -23.81 38.26
CA SER A 156 15.20 -24.48 38.09
C SER A 156 15.36 -25.21 36.73
N THR A 157 16.43 -25.10 35.91
CA THR A 157 17.63 -24.21 35.80
C THR A 157 18.28 -24.40 34.39
N PHE A 158 19.31 -23.59 34.05
CA PHE A 158 20.31 -23.70 32.95
C PHE A 158 19.94 -23.07 31.57
N LEU A 159 20.86 -22.48 30.78
CA LEU A 159 21.98 -21.49 30.90
C LEU A 159 22.63 -21.36 29.48
N PHE A 160 23.57 -20.48 29.08
CA PHE A 160 24.52 -19.49 29.64
C PHE A 160 24.63 -18.31 28.63
N HIS A 161 25.10 -17.08 28.91
CA HIS A 161 25.44 -16.41 30.17
C HIS A 161 24.83 -14.96 30.17
N LEU A 162 25.46 -13.77 30.16
CA LEU A 162 26.82 -13.20 30.44
C LEU A 162 26.62 -11.75 30.99
N ARG A 163 27.67 -10.92 31.13
CA ARG A 163 27.60 -9.52 31.63
C ARG A 163 28.69 -8.58 31.05
N PRO A 164 28.44 -7.26 30.98
CA PRO A 164 29.49 -6.24 30.93
C PRO A 164 30.10 -5.97 32.33
N ALA A 165 31.25 -5.31 32.38
CA ALA A 165 31.97 -4.95 33.62
C ALA A 165 32.11 -3.42 33.80
N LEU A 166 32.29 -3.00 35.06
CA LEU A 166 32.38 -1.59 35.49
C LEU A 166 33.82 -1.07 35.45
N PHE A 167 33.95 0.27 35.47
CA PHE A 167 35.13 0.95 36.04
C PHE A 167 34.66 2.01 37.05
N SER A 168 35.49 2.31 38.03
CA SER A 168 35.16 3.15 39.19
C SER A 168 36.20 4.24 39.46
N GLY A 169 35.76 5.36 40.04
CA GLY A 169 36.61 6.45 40.51
C GLY A 169 35.78 7.57 41.15
N GLN A 170 36.11 7.95 42.38
CA GLN A 170 35.50 9.08 43.11
C GLN A 170 36.50 10.25 43.19
N GLY A 171 36.04 11.51 43.36
CA GLY A 171 36.94 12.66 43.43
C GLY A 171 36.28 14.06 43.55
N ASP A 172 35.62 14.31 44.68
CA ASP A 172 35.32 15.61 45.32
C ASP A 172 35.33 16.96 44.55
N SER A 173 34.11 17.48 44.34
CA SER A 173 33.63 18.75 44.96
C SER A 173 33.85 20.16 44.33
N ARG A 174 32.88 21.05 44.67
CA ARG A 174 32.96 22.53 44.82
C ARG A 174 33.15 23.48 43.60
N SER A 175 31.99 23.95 43.11
CA SER A 175 31.55 25.38 43.08
C SER A 175 32.28 26.49 42.28
N ALA A 176 31.45 27.17 41.46
CA ALA A 176 31.34 28.64 41.27
C ALA A 176 32.29 29.42 40.33
N ALA A 177 31.67 29.95 39.25
CA ALA A 177 31.60 31.37 38.79
C ALA A 177 32.86 32.25 38.54
N GLY A 178 32.74 33.16 37.56
CA GLY A 178 33.74 34.17 37.15
C GLY A 178 34.64 33.66 36.02
N SER A 179 34.86 34.28 34.86
CA SER A 179 34.84 35.66 34.33
C SER A 179 36.24 36.23 34.03
N ASP A 180 36.34 36.89 32.87
CA ASP A 180 37.36 37.85 32.44
C ASP A 180 38.76 37.37 31.96
N THR A 181 39.19 38.04 30.88
CA THR A 181 40.54 38.11 30.25
C THR A 181 41.43 39.18 30.93
N PRO A 182 42.74 39.42 30.60
CA PRO A 182 43.62 38.96 29.50
C PRO A 182 44.93 38.31 30.04
N GLY A 183 46.08 38.13 29.35
CA GLY A 183 46.57 38.31 27.96
C GLY A 183 48.05 38.78 27.92
N LEU A 184 48.61 39.05 26.72
CA LEU A 184 50.05 39.40 26.44
C LEU A 184 51.06 38.25 26.74
N SER A 185 52.29 38.20 26.22
CA SER A 185 52.87 38.58 24.90
C SER A 185 54.28 37.98 24.70
N SER A 186 54.78 37.94 23.45
CA SER A 186 56.21 37.95 23.02
C SER A 186 57.24 36.86 23.46
N PHE A 187 57.80 36.18 22.44
CA PHE A 187 59.22 35.85 22.11
C PHE A 187 60.39 36.24 23.08
N PRO A 188 61.62 35.64 22.99
CA PRO A 188 62.21 34.93 21.83
C PRO A 188 62.99 33.61 22.13
N ALA A 189 63.69 33.07 21.12
CA ALA A 189 64.70 32.02 21.23
C ALA A 189 66.14 32.58 21.14
N PRO A 190 67.16 31.79 21.53
CA PRO A 190 68.37 31.66 20.69
C PRO A 190 68.85 30.20 20.53
N ALA A 191 69.97 29.98 19.82
CA ALA A 191 70.42 28.67 19.30
C ALA A 191 71.92 28.36 19.59
N THR A 192 72.56 27.52 18.74
CA THR A 192 73.94 26.96 18.80
C THR A 192 74.09 25.69 19.68
N SER A 193 74.95 24.69 19.40
CA SER A 193 75.97 24.48 18.34
C SER A 193 76.07 23.00 17.88
N GLY A 194 76.67 22.71 16.71
CA GLY A 194 76.94 21.33 16.19
C GLY A 194 78.27 20.72 16.65
N PRO A 195 78.97 19.81 15.90
CA PRO A 195 78.68 19.32 14.52
C PRO A 195 78.95 17.80 14.23
N GLY A 196 78.52 17.33 13.03
CA GLY A 196 79.34 16.48 12.13
C GLY A 196 79.45 14.94 12.25
N CYS A 197 78.94 14.22 11.22
CA CYS A 197 79.38 12.88 10.68
C CYS A 197 79.37 11.62 11.60
N GLY A 198 78.98 10.41 11.18
CA GLY A 198 78.37 9.91 9.93
C GLY A 198 78.41 8.36 9.80
N ILE A 199 77.71 7.81 8.79
CA ILE A 199 77.75 6.40 8.29
C ILE A 199 76.97 5.32 9.10
N ARG A 200 75.89 4.80 8.47
CA ARG A 200 75.22 3.46 8.57
C ARG A 200 74.90 2.86 9.96
N SER A 201 73.61 2.61 10.24
CA SER A 201 72.97 1.28 10.02
C SER A 201 71.55 1.15 10.64
N ALA A 202 70.70 0.35 9.98
CA ALA A 202 69.54 -0.42 10.50
C ALA A 202 68.34 0.26 11.23
N CYS A 203 67.19 -0.41 11.09
CA CYS A 203 66.00 -0.37 11.95
C CYS A 203 65.39 1.00 12.34
N PHE A 204 64.60 1.60 11.44
CA PHE A 204 63.14 1.73 11.71
C PHE A 204 62.34 1.93 10.39
N SER A 205 61.89 0.83 9.77
CA SER A 205 60.93 0.88 8.66
C SER A 205 60.15 -0.43 8.53
N GLN A 206 59.04 -0.39 7.78
CA GLN A 206 58.16 -1.53 7.44
C GLN A 206 57.37 -2.18 8.59
N LEU A 207 56.40 -1.45 9.14
CA LEU A 207 55.17 -2.06 9.65
C LEU A 207 53.96 -1.12 9.51
N GLN A 208 53.41 -1.01 8.28
CA GLN A 208 52.02 -0.57 8.01
C GLN A 208 51.66 -0.56 6.52
N SER A 209 50.68 -1.38 6.12
CA SER A 209 49.75 -1.07 5.04
C SER A 209 48.49 -1.92 5.17
N SER A 210 47.34 -1.25 5.34
CA SER A 210 46.00 -1.83 5.23
C SER A 210 45.20 -0.90 4.33
N PRO A 211 44.36 -1.39 3.40
CA PRO A 211 43.63 -0.54 2.46
C PRO A 211 42.83 0.57 3.15
N ALA A 212 42.12 0.24 4.22
CA ALA A 212 41.37 1.21 5.03
C ALA A 212 42.27 2.34 5.61
N LYS A 213 43.53 2.03 5.95
CA LYS A 213 44.47 3.04 6.46
C LYS A 213 45.10 3.87 5.35
N GLN A 214 45.20 3.36 4.13
CA GLN A 214 45.59 4.15 2.95
C GLN A 214 44.46 5.08 2.50
N GLN A 215 43.20 4.65 2.59
CA GLN A 215 42.03 5.48 2.31
C GLN A 215 41.90 6.63 3.34
N LEU A 216 41.99 6.33 4.65
CA LEU A 216 42.08 7.35 5.69
C LEU A 216 43.26 8.32 5.51
N LEU A 217 44.41 7.85 5.02
CA LEU A 217 45.57 8.71 4.80
C LEU A 217 45.42 9.61 3.56
N ARG A 218 44.70 9.16 2.51
CA ARG A 218 44.32 10.03 1.36
C ARG A 218 43.41 11.17 1.82
N MET A 219 42.32 10.83 2.51
CA MET A 219 41.39 11.81 3.09
C MET A 219 42.10 12.82 4.00
N ALA A 220 43.07 12.36 4.82
CA ALA A 220 43.87 13.23 5.69
C ALA A 220 44.95 14.05 4.97
N THR A 221 45.26 13.73 3.70
CA THR A 221 46.20 14.49 2.86
C THR A 221 45.44 15.53 2.00
N GLU A 222 44.28 15.15 1.47
CA GLU A 222 43.32 16.06 0.80
C GLU A 222 42.91 17.20 1.75
N ALA A 223 42.63 16.88 3.01
CA ALA A 223 42.31 17.86 4.06
C ALA A 223 43.45 18.82 4.47
N ARG A 224 44.64 18.77 3.82
CA ARG A 224 45.81 19.59 4.19
C ARG A 224 46.36 20.49 3.08
N ASN A 225 46.01 20.29 1.82
CA ASN A 225 46.58 21.02 0.68
C ASN A 225 45.54 21.78 -0.15
N GLY A 226 45.13 22.94 0.34
CA GLY A 226 44.48 23.99 -0.47
C GLY A 226 42.97 23.84 -0.68
N THR A 227 42.21 24.79 -0.12
CA THR A 227 40.76 24.97 -0.33
C THR A 227 39.90 23.76 0.06
N ALA A 228 39.45 23.76 1.33
CA ALA A 228 38.40 22.86 1.77
C ALA A 228 37.07 23.24 1.08
N CYS A 229 36.80 22.61 -0.07
CA CYS A 229 35.49 22.64 -0.70
C CYS A 229 34.54 21.81 0.18
N CYS A 230 33.79 22.48 1.06
CA CYS A 230 32.81 21.84 1.91
C CYS A 230 31.76 21.13 1.05
N VAL A 231 31.58 19.82 1.28
CA VAL A 231 30.43 19.09 0.74
C VAL A 231 29.21 19.68 1.46
N PRO A 232 28.22 20.25 0.74
CA PRO A 232 27.11 20.95 1.38
C PRO A 232 26.26 19.98 2.20
N THR A 233 25.82 20.40 3.39
CA THR A 233 24.98 19.55 4.23
C THR A 233 23.54 19.55 3.69
N VAL A 234 22.92 18.37 3.55
CA VAL A 234 21.52 18.28 3.11
C VAL A 234 20.63 19.03 4.10
N GLY A 235 19.82 19.97 3.59
CA GLY A 235 18.94 20.84 4.39
C GLY A 235 19.55 22.18 4.85
N GLU A 236 20.87 22.41 4.72
CA GLU A 236 21.55 23.63 5.19
C GLU A 236 21.09 24.91 4.46
N HIS A 237 20.53 24.76 3.26
CA HIS A 237 20.07 25.84 2.38
C HIS A 237 18.62 25.62 1.89
N TRP A 238 17.76 25.10 2.77
CA TRP A 238 16.32 24.99 2.51
C TRP A 238 15.54 26.04 3.31
N GLU A 239 14.72 26.85 2.62
CA GLU A 239 13.87 27.86 3.24
C GLU A 239 12.42 27.37 3.33
N MET A 240 11.88 27.29 4.54
CA MET A 240 10.47 26.94 4.75
C MET A 240 9.55 28.06 4.23
N PRO A 241 8.49 27.74 3.44
CA PRO A 241 7.53 28.74 2.98
C PRO A 241 6.87 29.53 4.11
N ALA A 242 6.60 30.81 3.87
CA ALA A 242 5.98 31.70 4.86
C ALA A 242 4.56 31.24 5.23
N LYS A 243 4.31 31.00 6.52
CA LYS A 243 3.05 30.43 7.04
C LYS A 243 1.83 31.37 7.00
N GLU A 244 2.05 32.67 6.84
CA GLU A 244 0.97 33.65 6.95
C GLU A 244 0.00 33.57 5.76
N GLY A 245 -1.30 33.52 6.05
CA GLY A 245 -2.36 33.37 5.05
C GLY A 245 -2.40 32.01 4.34
N LYS A 246 -1.82 30.94 4.92
CA LYS A 246 -1.84 29.57 4.37
C LYS A 246 -2.76 28.64 5.15
N LEU A 247 -3.19 27.54 4.53
CA LEU A 247 -3.81 26.42 5.23
C LEU A 247 -2.72 25.56 5.88
N LEU A 248 -2.62 25.67 7.21
CA LEU A 248 -1.75 24.82 8.03
C LEU A 248 -2.58 23.67 8.61
N THR A 249 -2.16 22.43 8.35
CA THR A 249 -2.86 21.21 8.81
C THR A 249 -2.10 20.46 9.90
N GLY A 250 -0.89 20.91 10.26
CA GLY A 250 0.03 20.14 11.11
C GLY A 250 0.68 18.94 10.39
N LEU A 251 0.49 18.81 9.08
CA LEU A 251 1.12 17.78 8.25
C LEU A 251 2.64 17.96 8.23
N MET A 252 3.36 16.90 8.59
CA MET A 252 4.83 16.84 8.62
C MET A 252 5.32 15.89 7.52
N VAL A 253 6.07 16.39 6.53
CA VAL A 253 6.52 15.61 5.36
C VAL A 253 8.04 15.44 5.32
N ASN A 254 8.49 14.26 4.90
CA ASN A 254 9.89 13.90 4.69
C ASN A 254 10.39 14.51 3.37
N ASN A 255 11.00 15.70 3.46
CA ASN A 255 11.48 16.47 2.33
C ASN A 255 12.95 16.13 2.06
N SER A 256 13.23 15.53 0.89
CA SER A 256 14.60 15.11 0.55
C SER A 256 15.59 16.27 0.38
N MET A 257 15.11 17.49 0.15
CA MET A 257 15.94 18.70 0.09
C MET A 257 16.20 19.31 1.47
N ALA A 258 15.30 19.09 2.44
CA ALA A 258 15.47 19.54 3.83
C ALA A 258 16.23 18.52 4.71
N GLY A 259 16.58 17.35 4.17
CA GLY A 259 17.29 16.29 4.88
C GLY A 259 16.44 15.51 5.90
N GLY A 260 15.12 15.74 5.97
CA GLY A 260 14.26 15.10 6.96
C GLY A 260 12.81 15.60 6.98
N LYS A 261 12.14 15.35 8.10
CA LYS A 261 10.71 15.64 8.27
C LYS A 261 10.47 17.10 8.70
N VAL A 262 9.71 17.84 7.90
CA VAL A 262 9.43 19.29 8.06
C VAL A 262 7.93 19.57 7.86
N GLU A 263 7.43 20.69 8.39
CA GLU A 263 6.01 21.05 8.23
C GLU A 263 5.69 21.41 6.77
N PHE A 264 4.55 20.91 6.27
CA PHE A 264 4.03 21.25 4.95
C PHE A 264 3.25 22.58 4.99
N VAL A 265 3.75 23.56 4.24
CA VAL A 265 3.21 24.91 4.13
C VAL A 265 3.08 25.25 2.65
N PRO A 266 1.85 25.37 2.09
CA PRO A 266 1.67 25.66 0.67
C PRO A 266 2.06 27.09 0.33
N GLN A 267 2.55 27.30 -0.89
CA GLN A 267 2.99 28.59 -1.42
C GLN A 267 1.84 29.60 -1.51
N LYS A 268 0.58 29.16 -1.68
CA LYS A 268 -0.58 30.06 -1.85
C LYS A 268 -1.90 29.53 -1.27
N GLY A 269 -2.29 30.02 -0.08
CA GLY A 269 -3.59 29.71 0.52
C GLY A 269 -3.68 28.24 0.90
N ASN A 270 -4.64 27.51 0.31
CA ASN A 270 -4.70 26.04 0.35
C ASN A 270 -4.34 25.39 -1.00
N ARG A 271 -3.88 26.13 -2.00
CA ARG A 271 -3.51 25.56 -3.31
C ARG A 271 -2.11 24.95 -3.27
N VAL A 272 -1.98 23.78 -3.90
CA VAL A 272 -0.74 23.01 -4.04
C VAL A 272 -0.48 22.76 -5.52
N CYS A 273 0.64 23.28 -6.03
CA CYS A 273 1.14 23.06 -7.38
C CYS A 273 2.18 21.94 -7.36
N TRP A 274 1.81 20.77 -7.89
CA TRP A 274 2.59 19.54 -7.80
C TRP A 274 3.05 19.11 -9.21
N TYR A 275 4.36 18.90 -9.41
CA TYR A 275 4.92 18.18 -10.56
C TYR A 275 5.33 16.75 -10.19
N GLY A 276 4.89 15.74 -10.96
CA GLY A 276 5.31 14.36 -10.80
C GLY A 276 6.01 13.83 -12.05
N CYS A 277 7.23 13.31 -11.90
CA CYS A 277 7.94 12.67 -13.00
C CYS A 277 7.24 11.38 -13.42
N GLY A 278 6.81 11.32 -14.68
CA GLY A 278 6.10 10.20 -15.28
C GLY A 278 6.99 9.23 -16.06
N PRO A 279 6.39 8.29 -16.83
CA PRO A 279 7.13 7.20 -17.45
C PRO A 279 7.80 7.56 -18.78
N THR A 280 8.94 6.90 -19.06
CA THR A 280 9.45 6.72 -20.43
C THR A 280 8.65 5.63 -21.14
N VAL A 281 7.91 5.98 -22.19
CA VAL A 281 6.91 5.08 -22.82
C VAL A 281 7.50 4.20 -23.94
N TYR A 282 8.48 3.35 -23.61
CA TYR A 282 9.12 2.42 -24.57
C TYR A 282 8.65 0.96 -24.48
N ASP A 283 8.07 0.55 -23.35
CA ASP A 283 7.75 -0.84 -23.01
C ASP A 283 6.83 -0.91 -21.77
N ALA A 284 6.15 -2.05 -21.56
CA ALA A 284 5.09 -2.26 -20.56
C ALA A 284 5.41 -1.80 -19.12
N SER A 285 4.41 -1.38 -18.36
CA SER A 285 4.60 -0.99 -16.96
C SER A 285 4.69 -2.18 -16.01
N HIS A 286 5.51 -2.01 -14.97
CA HIS A 286 5.84 -3.05 -13.99
C HIS A 286 5.55 -2.61 -12.56
N MET A 287 5.57 -3.56 -11.61
CA MET A 287 5.19 -3.32 -10.21
C MET A 287 6.00 -2.20 -9.52
N GLY A 288 7.22 -1.88 -9.98
CA GLY A 288 7.95 -0.69 -9.53
C GLY A 288 7.25 0.63 -9.87
N HIS A 289 6.59 0.72 -11.02
CA HIS A 289 5.73 1.87 -11.40
C HIS A 289 4.46 1.89 -10.55
N ALA A 290 3.82 0.73 -10.35
CA ALA A 290 2.63 0.62 -9.49
C ALA A 290 2.91 1.16 -8.08
N ARG A 291 4.04 0.76 -7.47
CA ARG A 291 4.49 1.30 -6.17
C ARG A 291 4.55 2.83 -6.19
N THR A 292 5.25 3.44 -7.15
CA THR A 292 5.41 4.89 -7.26
C THR A 292 4.07 5.62 -7.46
N TYR A 293 3.29 5.25 -8.48
CA TYR A 293 2.09 6.00 -8.86
C TYR A 293 0.90 5.73 -7.92
N VAL A 294 0.75 4.54 -7.35
CA VAL A 294 -0.23 4.28 -6.29
C VAL A 294 0.14 5.05 -5.02
N THR A 295 1.43 5.13 -4.66
CA THR A 295 1.89 5.97 -3.54
C THR A 295 1.51 7.43 -3.73
N PHE A 296 1.80 8.04 -4.88
CA PHE A 296 1.50 9.46 -5.08
C PHE A 296 0.01 9.73 -5.31
N ASP A 297 -0.77 8.79 -5.86
CA ASP A 297 -2.24 8.90 -5.88
C ASP A 297 -2.84 8.87 -4.47
N VAL A 298 -2.37 7.99 -3.60
CA VAL A 298 -2.79 7.94 -2.17
C VAL A 298 -2.43 9.24 -1.45
N ILE A 299 -1.20 9.72 -1.58
CA ILE A 299 -0.77 10.99 -0.95
C ILE A 299 -1.61 12.15 -1.48
N ARG A 300 -1.84 12.22 -2.80
CA ARG A 300 -2.68 13.26 -3.40
C ARG A 300 -4.13 13.19 -2.90
N ARG A 301 -4.76 12.02 -2.87
CA ARG A 301 -6.12 11.84 -2.32
C ARG A 301 -6.18 12.26 -0.84
N ILE A 302 -5.17 11.95 -0.03
CA ILE A 302 -5.08 12.44 1.35
C ILE A 302 -5.01 13.97 1.38
N MET A 303 -4.17 14.59 0.55
CA MET A 303 -4.05 16.05 0.50
C MET A 303 -5.33 16.75 0.03
N SER A 304 -5.97 16.28 -1.04
CA SER A 304 -7.17 16.91 -1.60
C SER A 304 -8.45 16.57 -0.84
N ASP A 305 -8.70 15.27 -0.60
CA ASP A 305 -10.03 14.78 -0.19
C ASP A 305 -10.18 14.66 1.34
N TYR A 306 -9.06 14.65 2.09
CA TYR A 306 -9.05 14.55 3.56
C TYR A 306 -8.49 15.80 4.25
N LEU A 307 -7.42 16.40 3.69
CA LEU A 307 -6.80 17.64 4.21
C LEU A 307 -7.29 18.93 3.53
N ASN A 308 -8.14 18.83 2.49
CA ASN A 308 -8.79 19.96 1.79
C ASN A 308 -7.83 20.97 1.10
N TYR A 309 -6.68 20.49 0.63
CA TYR A 309 -5.81 21.25 -0.27
C TYR A 309 -6.34 21.25 -1.72
N ASP A 310 -6.28 22.39 -2.41
CA ASP A 310 -6.57 22.52 -3.85
C ASP A 310 -5.36 22.04 -4.65
N VAL A 311 -5.28 20.73 -4.93
CA VAL A 311 -4.11 20.11 -5.57
C VAL A 311 -4.23 20.11 -7.09
N THR A 312 -3.39 20.89 -7.76
CA THR A 312 -3.14 20.79 -9.20
C THR A 312 -1.89 19.94 -9.43
N MET A 313 -2.06 18.74 -10.00
CA MET A 313 -0.94 17.84 -10.32
C MET A 313 -0.66 17.80 -11.83
N CYS A 314 0.56 18.13 -12.23
CA CYS A 314 1.09 17.94 -13.58
C CYS A 314 1.99 16.69 -13.63
N MET A 315 1.96 15.94 -14.72
CA MET A 315 2.82 14.78 -14.94
C MET A 315 3.22 14.68 -16.42
N ASN A 316 4.49 14.44 -16.71
CA ASN A 316 4.97 14.24 -18.07
C ASN A 316 4.84 12.80 -18.57
N ILE A 317 4.92 12.66 -19.89
CA ILE A 317 5.22 11.44 -20.62
C ILE A 317 6.50 11.71 -21.40
N THR A 318 7.59 11.00 -21.06
CA THR A 318 8.80 11.02 -21.89
C THR A 318 8.57 10.11 -23.09
N ASP A 319 8.13 10.73 -24.20
CA ASP A 319 7.86 10.09 -25.50
C ASP A 319 8.99 10.25 -26.53
N ILE A 320 10.09 10.90 -26.11
CA ILE A 320 11.39 10.93 -26.81
C ILE A 320 12.45 10.46 -25.81
N ASP A 321 13.11 9.34 -26.07
CA ASP A 321 14.28 8.88 -25.30
C ASP A 321 15.12 7.94 -26.17
N ASP A 322 16.40 7.78 -25.85
CA ASP A 322 17.31 6.85 -26.52
C ASP A 322 16.77 5.40 -26.45
N LYS A 323 16.04 5.03 -25.39
CA LYS A 323 15.35 3.72 -25.27
C LYS A 323 14.17 3.59 -26.23
N ILE A 324 13.40 4.65 -26.46
CA ILE A 324 12.26 4.65 -27.39
C ILE A 324 12.75 4.52 -28.83
N ILE A 325 13.76 5.32 -29.20
CA ILE A 325 14.38 5.31 -30.53
C ILE A 325 14.94 3.91 -30.85
N LYS A 326 15.72 3.34 -29.92
CA LYS A 326 16.27 1.99 -30.06
C LYS A 326 15.17 0.94 -30.24
N ARG A 327 14.12 1.02 -29.42
CA ARG A 327 13.02 0.06 -29.40
C ARG A 327 12.06 0.18 -30.59
N SER A 328 11.99 1.35 -31.23
CA SER A 328 11.22 1.56 -32.46
C SER A 328 11.96 1.02 -33.68
N ILE A 329 13.29 1.23 -33.75
CA ILE A 329 14.18 0.62 -34.74
C ILE A 329 14.16 -0.92 -34.65
N GLU A 330 14.25 -1.49 -33.44
CA GLU A 330 14.15 -2.94 -33.19
C GLU A 330 12.84 -3.57 -33.73
N GLN A 331 11.76 -2.80 -33.79
CA GLN A 331 10.43 -3.27 -34.20
C GLN A 331 10.03 -2.84 -35.62
N GLY A 332 10.83 -2.00 -36.30
CA GLY A 332 10.49 -1.44 -37.60
C GLY A 332 9.28 -0.50 -37.58
N VAL A 333 9.04 0.20 -36.47
CA VAL A 333 7.91 1.13 -36.29
C VAL A 333 8.38 2.56 -36.06
N ASP A 334 7.51 3.52 -36.33
CA ASP A 334 7.71 4.91 -35.94
C ASP A 334 7.77 5.07 -34.41
N PHE A 335 8.60 6.00 -33.93
CA PHE A 335 8.88 6.19 -32.51
C PHE A 335 7.70 6.84 -31.76
N LEU A 336 6.97 7.78 -32.38
CA LEU A 336 5.76 8.36 -31.79
C LEU A 336 4.63 7.33 -31.74
N THR A 337 4.51 6.48 -32.76
CA THR A 337 3.55 5.38 -32.81
C THR A 337 3.81 4.36 -31.69
N LEU A 338 5.09 4.01 -31.46
CA LEU A 338 5.49 3.18 -30.31
C LEU A 338 5.17 3.87 -28.97
N ALA A 339 5.53 5.15 -28.84
CA ALA A 339 5.33 5.92 -27.61
C ALA A 339 3.84 6.08 -27.25
N ARG A 340 2.99 6.44 -28.21
CA ARG A 340 1.53 6.60 -28.01
C ARG A 340 0.85 5.26 -27.71
N HIS A 341 1.39 4.13 -28.19
CA HIS A 341 0.92 2.81 -27.77
C HIS A 341 1.19 2.58 -26.27
N TRP A 342 2.44 2.73 -25.82
CA TRP A 342 2.80 2.50 -24.42
C TRP A 342 2.29 3.55 -23.45
N GLU A 343 2.09 4.80 -23.88
CA GLU A 343 1.38 5.85 -23.14
C GLU A 343 -0.06 5.42 -22.83
N LYS A 344 -0.78 4.94 -23.84
CA LYS A 344 -2.14 4.41 -23.65
C LYS A 344 -2.16 3.20 -22.71
N GLU A 345 -1.26 2.25 -22.90
CA GLU A 345 -1.20 1.06 -22.04
C GLU A 345 -0.76 1.37 -20.61
N PHE A 346 0.08 2.39 -20.39
CA PHE A 346 0.37 2.93 -19.06
C PHE A 346 -0.88 3.52 -18.39
N PHE A 347 -1.64 4.37 -19.09
CA PHE A 347 -2.88 4.93 -18.52
C PHE A 347 -3.95 3.85 -18.28
N ASN A 348 -4.02 2.80 -19.10
CA ASN A 348 -4.84 1.62 -18.83
C ASN A 348 -4.41 0.92 -17.53
N ASP A 349 -3.11 0.66 -17.36
CA ASP A 349 -2.56 0.02 -16.15
C ASP A 349 -2.78 0.88 -14.88
N MET A 350 -2.71 2.21 -14.99
CA MET A 350 -2.98 3.13 -13.88
C MET A 350 -4.47 3.15 -13.51
N ALA A 351 -5.37 3.22 -14.50
CA ALA A 351 -6.81 3.16 -14.27
C ALA A 351 -7.21 1.82 -13.62
N ALA A 352 -6.61 0.70 -14.05
CA ALA A 352 -6.81 -0.62 -13.46
C ALA A 352 -6.31 -0.74 -12.00
N LEU A 353 -5.51 0.21 -11.51
CA LEU A 353 -5.05 0.31 -10.11
C LEU A 353 -5.78 1.41 -9.30
N ASN A 354 -6.89 1.96 -9.84
CA ASN A 354 -7.64 3.10 -9.28
C ASN A 354 -6.76 4.34 -9.01
N VAL A 355 -5.70 4.54 -9.81
CA VAL A 355 -4.94 5.80 -9.83
C VAL A 355 -5.74 6.81 -10.64
N ARG A 356 -6.20 7.93 -10.05
CA ARG A 356 -6.94 8.93 -10.83
C ARG A 356 -5.95 9.68 -11.75
N LEU A 357 -6.40 10.09 -12.93
CA LEU A 357 -5.62 10.91 -13.86
C LEU A 357 -5.05 12.18 -13.15
N PRO A 358 -3.83 12.64 -13.49
CA PRO A 358 -3.33 13.95 -13.06
C PRO A 358 -4.17 15.08 -13.68
N SER A 359 -4.08 16.28 -13.08
CA SER A 359 -4.79 17.49 -13.55
C SER A 359 -4.29 17.96 -14.92
N VAL A 360 -3.01 17.73 -15.22
CA VAL A 360 -2.37 18.04 -16.51
C VAL A 360 -1.45 16.89 -16.90
N VAL A 361 -1.47 16.52 -18.19
CA VAL A 361 -0.50 15.60 -18.81
C VAL A 361 0.29 16.39 -19.85
N THR A 362 1.62 16.29 -19.83
CA THR A 362 2.51 16.85 -20.85
C THR A 362 3.28 15.75 -21.59
N ARG A 363 3.82 16.07 -22.76
CA ARG A 363 4.67 15.17 -23.56
C ARG A 363 5.88 15.93 -24.08
N VAL A 364 7.04 15.30 -24.07
CA VAL A 364 8.30 15.94 -24.49
C VAL A 364 8.23 16.42 -25.94
N SER A 365 7.62 15.62 -26.82
CA SER A 365 7.44 15.97 -28.24
C SER A 365 6.54 17.19 -28.49
N GLU A 366 5.73 17.60 -27.51
CA GLU A 366 4.83 18.75 -27.60
C GLU A 366 5.45 20.05 -27.03
N TYR A 367 6.56 19.96 -26.27
CA TYR A 367 7.17 21.08 -25.49
C TYR A 367 8.62 21.41 -25.92
N ILE A 368 9.01 21.08 -27.15
CA ILE A 368 10.35 21.35 -27.68
C ILE A 368 10.70 22.86 -27.73
N PRO A 369 9.79 23.79 -28.10
CA PRO A 369 10.08 25.23 -28.04
C PRO A 369 10.41 25.73 -26.62
N GLU A 370 9.69 25.24 -25.62
CA GLU A 370 9.87 25.56 -24.20
C GLU A 370 11.22 25.02 -23.69
N VAL A 371 11.59 23.80 -24.10
CA VAL A 371 12.93 23.22 -23.88
C VAL A 371 14.02 24.14 -24.44
N LEU A 372 13.93 24.52 -25.72
CA LEU A 372 14.94 25.38 -26.35
C LEU A 372 15.05 26.74 -25.63
N SER A 373 13.92 27.35 -25.28
CA SER A 373 13.87 28.60 -24.52
C SER A 373 14.45 28.47 -23.10
N LEU A 374 14.33 27.31 -22.45
CA LEU A 374 14.98 27.04 -21.16
C LEU A 374 16.50 26.90 -21.32
N ILE A 375 16.98 26.19 -22.34
CA ILE A 375 18.42 26.04 -22.62
C ILE A 375 19.04 27.40 -22.98
N GLU A 376 18.39 28.22 -23.81
CA GLU A 376 18.83 29.58 -24.13
C GLU A 376 18.99 30.44 -22.86
N ARG A 377 18.06 30.35 -21.90
CA ARG A 377 18.18 31.02 -20.58
C ARG A 377 19.40 30.53 -19.79
N ILE A 378 19.61 29.22 -19.69
CA ILE A 378 20.73 28.61 -18.95
C ILE A 378 22.08 29.05 -19.56
N VAL A 379 22.21 28.99 -20.89
CA VAL A 379 23.42 29.43 -21.63
C VAL A 379 23.64 30.94 -21.47
N LYS A 380 22.59 31.76 -21.61
CA LYS A 380 22.66 33.22 -21.44
C LYS A 380 23.09 33.63 -20.03
N ASN A 381 22.69 32.88 -19.01
CA ASN A 381 23.09 33.12 -17.61
C ASN A 381 24.50 32.56 -17.29
N GLY A 382 25.18 31.93 -18.25
CA GLY A 382 26.55 31.44 -18.11
C GLY A 382 26.68 30.03 -17.51
N TYR A 383 25.57 29.34 -17.29
CA TYR A 383 25.53 27.99 -16.68
C TYR A 383 25.46 26.86 -17.71
N GLY A 384 25.53 27.15 -19.01
CA GLY A 384 25.58 26.15 -20.08
C GLY A 384 26.50 26.55 -21.23
N TYR A 385 26.99 25.56 -21.98
CA TYR A 385 27.89 25.77 -23.13
C TYR A 385 27.60 24.80 -24.28
N GLU A 386 27.82 25.27 -25.50
CA GLU A 386 27.85 24.43 -26.70
C GLU A 386 29.19 23.70 -26.81
N SER A 387 29.15 22.47 -27.36
CA SER A 387 30.32 21.70 -27.77
C SER A 387 29.94 20.72 -28.88
N GLN A 388 30.56 20.86 -30.05
CA GLN A 388 30.40 20.01 -31.24
C GLN A 388 28.97 19.88 -31.81
N GLY A 389 28.03 20.76 -31.43
CA GLY A 389 26.60 20.73 -31.77
C GLY A 389 25.69 20.14 -30.67
N SER A 390 26.26 19.71 -29.54
CA SER A 390 25.56 19.39 -28.31
C SER A 390 25.63 20.59 -27.34
N VAL A 391 24.76 20.65 -26.33
CA VAL A 391 24.81 21.67 -25.26
C VAL A 391 24.84 20.99 -23.91
N TYR A 392 25.72 21.44 -23.03
CA TYR A 392 25.97 20.88 -21.70
C TYR A 392 25.77 21.90 -20.59
N PHE A 393 25.43 21.43 -19.39
CA PHE A 393 25.35 22.23 -18.17
C PHE A 393 26.71 22.30 -17.48
N ASP A 394 27.20 23.51 -17.15
CA ASP A 394 28.50 23.72 -16.51
C ASP A 394 28.36 23.59 -14.98
N THR A 395 28.46 22.35 -14.49
CA THR A 395 28.29 22.04 -13.07
C THR A 395 29.34 22.71 -12.18
N GLN A 396 30.50 23.02 -12.74
CA GLN A 396 31.60 23.71 -12.06
C GLN A 396 31.36 25.21 -11.94
N THR A 397 30.71 25.84 -12.91
CA THR A 397 30.39 27.27 -12.87
C THR A 397 29.17 27.55 -12.00
N PHE A 398 28.16 26.67 -12.02
CA PHE A 398 27.01 26.75 -11.11
C PHE A 398 27.43 26.72 -9.63
N ARG A 399 28.26 25.74 -9.24
CA ARG A 399 28.77 25.56 -7.85
C ARG A 399 29.73 26.67 -7.37
N LYS A 400 30.24 27.54 -8.24
CA LYS A 400 31.13 28.65 -7.85
C LYS A 400 30.39 29.90 -7.38
N THR A 401 29.06 29.89 -7.41
CA THR A 401 28.25 31.06 -7.03
C THR A 401 27.54 30.82 -5.71
N ASP A 402 27.62 31.79 -4.80
CA ASP A 402 27.02 31.70 -3.45
C ASP A 402 25.48 31.56 -3.45
N LYS A 403 24.85 31.70 -4.62
CA LYS A 403 23.41 31.53 -4.84
C LYS A 403 22.97 30.07 -4.97
N HIS A 404 23.83 29.21 -5.53
CA HIS A 404 23.41 28.00 -6.23
C HIS A 404 24.18 26.77 -5.75
N ILE A 405 23.46 25.65 -5.55
CA ILE A 405 24.02 24.44 -4.94
C ILE A 405 23.58 23.21 -5.73
N TYR A 406 24.55 22.49 -6.28
CA TYR A 406 24.36 21.26 -7.05
C TYR A 406 24.43 20.02 -6.16
N GLY A 407 23.56 19.03 -6.40
CA GLY A 407 23.50 17.83 -5.56
C GLY A 407 22.99 18.14 -4.17
N ARG A 408 21.96 19.00 -4.05
CA ARG A 408 21.43 19.45 -2.75
C ARG A 408 20.72 18.32 -2.00
N MET A 409 20.18 17.34 -2.72
CA MET A 409 19.49 16.18 -2.14
C MET A 409 20.41 14.98 -1.95
N GLU A 410 21.41 14.79 -2.80
CA GLU A 410 22.38 13.68 -2.67
C GLU A 410 23.85 14.12 -2.91
N PRO A 411 24.42 14.98 -2.04
CA PRO A 411 25.79 15.52 -2.21
C PRO A 411 26.86 14.42 -2.32
N SER A 412 26.60 13.28 -1.67
CA SER A 412 27.44 12.08 -1.67
C SER A 412 27.70 11.49 -3.06
N SER A 413 26.74 11.65 -3.98
CA SER A 413 26.71 10.99 -5.29
C SER A 413 27.19 11.91 -6.42
N VAL A 414 27.44 13.18 -6.13
CA VAL A 414 28.01 14.17 -7.07
C VAL A 414 29.39 13.75 -7.59
N SER A 415 30.15 12.99 -6.79
CA SER A 415 31.46 12.41 -7.13
C SER A 415 31.39 10.93 -7.57
N ASP A 416 30.19 10.33 -7.63
CA ASP A 416 30.02 8.97 -8.14
C ASP A 416 29.80 9.00 -9.66
N GLU A 417 30.89 8.85 -10.40
CA GLU A 417 30.89 8.80 -11.87
C GLU A 417 29.90 7.76 -12.40
N SER A 418 29.68 6.63 -11.71
CA SER A 418 28.76 5.60 -12.18
C SER A 418 27.30 6.04 -12.17
N ARG A 419 26.91 6.84 -11.17
CA ARG A 419 25.55 7.42 -11.07
C ARG A 419 25.34 8.59 -12.03
N VAL A 420 26.40 9.35 -12.33
CA VAL A 420 26.36 10.37 -13.40
C VAL A 420 26.15 9.68 -14.75
N LEU A 421 26.95 8.64 -15.05
CA LEU A 421 26.86 7.87 -16.30
C LEU A 421 25.48 7.22 -16.53
N GLU A 422 24.84 6.69 -15.48
CA GLU A 422 23.49 6.12 -15.57
C GLU A 422 22.42 7.15 -16.03
N GLY A 423 22.60 8.43 -15.69
CA GLY A 423 21.69 9.51 -16.09
C GLY A 423 21.79 9.94 -17.55
N GLU A 424 22.90 9.67 -18.23
CA GLU A 424 23.20 10.25 -19.55
C GLU A 424 22.89 9.31 -20.72
N GLY A 425 22.91 8.00 -20.47
CA GLY A 425 22.75 6.95 -21.47
C GLY A 425 24.03 6.68 -22.26
N GLU A 426 23.90 6.27 -23.53
CA GLU A 426 25.02 5.79 -24.35
C GLU A 426 26.12 6.83 -24.62
N LEU A 427 25.86 8.12 -24.37
CA LEU A 427 26.82 9.21 -24.57
C LEU A 427 27.88 9.35 -23.46
N GLY A 428 27.52 9.03 -22.21
CA GLY A 428 28.42 9.28 -21.06
C GLY A 428 29.75 8.52 -21.13
N LEU A 429 29.77 7.37 -21.81
CA LEU A 429 30.94 6.51 -21.96
C LEU A 429 31.99 7.01 -22.98
N THR A 430 31.71 8.08 -23.74
CA THR A 430 32.53 8.43 -24.93
C THR A 430 32.81 9.92 -25.14
N SER A 431 32.11 10.84 -24.49
CA SER A 431 32.20 12.27 -24.82
C SER A 431 33.48 12.95 -24.28
N SER A 432 34.48 13.14 -25.14
CA SER A 432 35.55 14.13 -24.95
C SER A 432 35.07 15.59 -25.16
N GLU A 433 33.77 15.76 -25.41
CA GLU A 433 33.09 17.03 -25.71
C GLU A 433 32.86 17.90 -24.45
N LYS A 434 32.90 17.30 -23.25
CA LYS A 434 32.65 17.96 -21.96
C LYS A 434 33.88 18.69 -21.41
N ARG A 435 33.65 19.79 -20.69
CA ARG A 435 34.65 20.45 -19.82
C ARG A 435 34.93 19.68 -18.54
N HIS A 436 33.91 19.05 -17.95
CA HIS A 436 34.01 18.30 -16.70
C HIS A 436 33.16 17.01 -16.75
N PRO A 437 33.60 15.87 -16.17
CA PRO A 437 32.83 14.61 -16.25
C PRO A 437 31.38 14.70 -15.74
N CYS A 438 31.14 15.48 -14.68
CA CYS A 438 29.81 15.72 -14.11
C CYS A 438 28.87 16.59 -14.98
N ASP A 439 29.35 17.21 -16.06
CA ASP A 439 28.53 18.09 -16.90
C ASP A 439 27.57 17.27 -17.76
N PHE A 440 26.27 17.48 -17.60
CA PHE A 440 25.23 16.70 -18.26
C PHE A 440 24.64 17.42 -19.48
N ALA A 441 24.15 16.63 -20.44
CA ALA A 441 23.60 17.15 -21.69
C ALA A 441 22.23 17.84 -21.46
N LEU A 442 22.12 19.07 -21.97
CA LEU A 442 20.87 19.82 -22.13
C LEU A 442 20.27 19.57 -23.52
N TRP A 443 21.11 19.61 -24.56
CA TRP A 443 20.75 19.29 -25.94
C TRP A 443 21.71 18.23 -26.48
N LYS A 444 21.17 17.10 -26.95
CA LYS A 444 21.92 16.03 -27.60
C LYS A 444 21.86 16.24 -29.12
N LYS A 445 23.00 16.43 -29.77
CA LYS A 445 23.10 16.40 -31.24
C LYS A 445 22.54 15.09 -31.79
N ALA A 446 21.77 15.16 -32.88
CA ALA A 446 21.18 13.97 -33.48
C ALA A 446 22.19 13.19 -34.32
N LYS A 447 22.18 11.86 -34.20
CA LYS A 447 22.83 10.95 -35.16
C LYS A 447 21.95 10.81 -36.41
N GLU A 448 22.54 10.33 -37.49
CA GLU A 448 21.80 10.06 -38.73
C GLU A 448 20.69 9.03 -38.50
N GLY A 449 19.47 9.34 -38.94
CA GLY A 449 18.27 8.51 -38.75
C GLY A 449 17.57 8.65 -37.39
N GLU A 450 18.13 9.37 -36.41
CA GLU A 450 17.43 9.67 -35.14
C GLU A 450 16.40 10.82 -35.33
N PRO A 451 15.27 10.83 -34.60
CA PRO A 451 14.35 11.96 -34.60
C PRO A 451 15.04 13.22 -34.08
N SER A 452 14.80 14.35 -34.75
CA SER A 452 15.51 15.60 -34.50
C SER A 452 14.69 16.83 -34.84
N TRP A 453 14.98 17.91 -34.10
CA TRP A 453 14.41 19.23 -34.24
C TRP A 453 15.51 20.25 -34.53
N ASP A 454 15.18 21.30 -35.27
CA ASP A 454 16.09 22.42 -35.50
C ASP A 454 16.26 23.27 -34.22
N SER A 455 17.48 23.73 -33.95
CA SER A 455 17.84 24.56 -32.80
C SER A 455 18.94 25.56 -33.15
N PRO A 456 19.24 26.55 -32.28
CA PRO A 456 20.38 27.46 -32.46
C PRO A 456 21.75 26.75 -32.60
N TRP A 457 21.85 25.50 -32.13
CA TRP A 457 23.07 24.69 -32.13
C TRP A 457 23.07 23.58 -33.21
N GLY A 458 22.08 23.61 -34.12
CA GLY A 458 21.87 22.59 -35.15
C GLY A 458 20.86 21.50 -34.73
N LYS A 459 20.77 20.43 -35.52
CA LYS A 459 19.75 19.39 -35.32
C LYS A 459 20.05 18.47 -34.14
N GLY A 460 19.08 18.32 -33.24
CA GLY A 460 19.22 17.52 -32.03
C GLY A 460 17.90 17.18 -31.34
N ARG A 461 17.99 16.74 -30.09
CA ARG A 461 16.89 16.39 -29.19
C ARG A 461 17.22 16.85 -27.75
N PRO A 462 16.23 16.98 -26.85
CA PRO A 462 16.49 17.17 -25.42
C PRO A 462 17.42 16.12 -24.81
N GLY A 463 18.16 16.50 -23.76
CA GLY A 463 18.67 15.57 -22.76
C GLY A 463 17.64 15.34 -21.65
N TRP A 464 17.52 14.10 -21.16
CA TRP A 464 16.45 13.61 -20.28
C TRP A 464 16.01 14.56 -19.15
N HIS A 465 16.93 15.31 -18.54
CA HIS A 465 16.64 16.24 -17.45
C HIS A 465 15.91 17.51 -17.89
N ILE A 466 16.26 18.11 -19.05
CA ILE A 466 15.71 19.43 -19.45
C ILE A 466 14.22 19.36 -19.77
N GLU A 467 13.75 18.18 -20.14
CA GLU A 467 12.37 17.83 -20.41
C GLU A 467 11.44 18.27 -19.27
N CYS A 468 11.70 17.74 -18.07
CA CYS A 468 10.85 17.95 -16.90
C CYS A 468 10.91 19.41 -16.41
N SER A 469 12.13 19.97 -16.34
CA SER A 469 12.33 21.40 -16.03
C SER A 469 11.52 22.32 -16.94
N ALA A 470 11.54 22.11 -18.26
CA ALA A 470 10.85 22.96 -19.23
C ALA A 470 9.32 22.81 -19.17
N MET A 471 8.82 21.57 -19.08
CA MET A 471 7.37 21.32 -18.95
C MET A 471 6.82 21.89 -17.64
N ALA A 472 7.57 21.81 -16.55
CA ALA A 472 7.18 22.36 -15.26
C ALA A 472 7.24 23.90 -15.22
N ASP A 473 8.33 24.53 -15.69
CA ASP A 473 8.50 26.00 -15.78
C ASP A 473 7.45 26.65 -16.69
N SER A 474 6.93 25.93 -17.68
CA SER A 474 5.84 26.38 -18.55
C SER A 474 4.44 26.38 -17.91
N ILE A 475 4.20 25.61 -16.84
CA ILE A 475 2.84 25.30 -16.33
C ILE A 475 2.65 25.69 -14.85
N LEU A 476 3.72 25.58 -14.05
CA LEU A 476 3.69 25.73 -12.61
C LEU A 476 4.48 26.98 -12.17
N PRO A 477 4.14 27.61 -11.03
CA PRO A 477 4.84 28.80 -10.56
C PRO A 477 6.28 28.49 -10.12
N PHE A 478 7.14 29.52 -10.08
CA PHE A 478 8.42 29.50 -9.38
C PHE A 478 8.30 30.22 -8.02
N PRO A 479 8.46 29.54 -6.86
CA PRO A 479 8.61 28.10 -6.70
C PRO A 479 7.28 27.34 -6.82
N LEU A 480 7.38 26.04 -7.10
CA LEU A 480 6.27 25.08 -7.01
C LEU A 480 6.29 24.35 -5.67
N ASP A 481 5.15 23.79 -5.27
CA ASP A 481 5.00 23.21 -3.93
C ASP A 481 5.67 21.84 -3.81
N ILE A 482 5.28 20.88 -4.65
CA ILE A 482 5.75 19.49 -4.56
C ILE A 482 6.34 19.04 -5.88
N HIS A 483 7.57 18.51 -5.83
CA HIS A 483 8.13 17.70 -6.91
C HIS A 483 8.23 16.24 -6.43
N SER A 484 7.84 15.25 -7.24
CA SER A 484 7.81 13.85 -6.81
C SER A 484 8.25 12.83 -7.86
N GLY A 485 8.91 11.76 -7.42
CA GLY A 485 9.27 10.63 -8.28
C GLY A 485 9.79 9.41 -7.50
N GLY A 486 10.33 8.43 -8.21
CA GLY A 486 11.04 7.31 -7.59
C GLY A 486 12.33 7.75 -6.90
N ILE A 487 12.77 7.05 -5.85
CA ILE A 487 14.03 7.38 -5.13
C ILE A 487 15.30 7.27 -6.01
N ASP A 488 15.23 6.59 -7.16
CA ASP A 488 16.26 6.64 -8.22
C ASP A 488 16.33 8.00 -8.92
N LEU A 489 15.19 8.67 -9.09
CA LEU A 489 15.14 9.98 -9.73
C LEU A 489 15.75 11.10 -8.87
N ARG A 490 15.95 10.90 -7.55
CA ARG A 490 16.61 11.90 -6.68
C ARG A 490 17.92 12.39 -7.28
N PHE A 491 18.78 11.45 -7.70
CA PHE A 491 20.06 11.76 -8.30
C PHE A 491 20.41 10.72 -9.38
N PRO A 492 20.74 11.13 -10.62
CA PRO A 492 21.00 12.54 -11.00
C PRO A 492 19.76 13.35 -11.40
N HIS A 493 18.58 12.75 -11.65
CA HIS A 493 17.50 13.41 -12.40
C HIS A 493 16.96 14.70 -11.76
N HIS A 494 16.37 14.64 -10.56
CA HIS A 494 15.77 15.79 -9.88
C HIS A 494 16.82 16.82 -9.40
N ASP A 495 18.02 16.40 -8.97
CA ASP A 495 19.11 17.33 -8.64
C ASP A 495 19.61 18.10 -9.89
N ASN A 496 19.56 17.49 -11.08
CA ASN A 496 19.84 18.16 -12.36
C ASN A 496 18.73 19.12 -12.77
N GLU A 497 17.45 18.76 -12.59
CA GLU A 497 16.32 19.64 -12.86
C GLU A 497 16.29 20.87 -11.96
N LEU A 498 16.61 20.67 -10.67
CA LEU A 498 16.79 21.74 -9.70
C LEU A 498 17.88 22.70 -10.17
N ALA A 499 19.03 22.18 -10.59
CA ALA A 499 20.13 22.99 -11.11
C ALA A 499 19.74 23.74 -12.40
N GLN A 500 19.05 23.09 -13.35
CA GLN A 500 18.57 23.72 -14.59
C GLN A 500 17.59 24.86 -14.32
N SER A 501 16.59 24.63 -13.46
CA SER A 501 15.51 25.57 -13.21
C SER A 501 15.96 26.77 -12.37
N GLU A 502 16.85 26.55 -11.40
CA GLU A 502 17.51 27.62 -10.64
C GLU A 502 18.49 28.42 -11.51
N ALA A 503 19.25 27.76 -12.40
CA ALA A 503 20.15 28.42 -13.34
C ALA A 503 19.42 29.29 -14.38
N ALA A 504 18.30 28.81 -14.93
CA ALA A 504 17.52 29.54 -15.93
C ALA A 504 16.85 30.81 -15.36
N ASN A 505 16.45 30.76 -14.09
CA ASN A 505 15.80 31.86 -13.38
C ASN A 505 16.80 32.71 -12.55
N ASP A 506 18.06 32.28 -12.44
CA ASP A 506 19.11 32.84 -11.57
C ASP A 506 18.65 33.10 -10.12
N ARG A 507 17.85 32.16 -9.59
CA ARG A 507 17.24 32.21 -8.26
C ARG A 507 17.28 30.82 -7.61
N PRO A 508 17.60 30.71 -6.30
CA PRO A 508 17.53 29.44 -5.59
C PRO A 508 16.08 29.04 -5.27
N GLN A 509 15.94 27.78 -4.87
CA GLN A 509 14.72 27.09 -4.44
C GLN A 509 13.60 27.17 -5.47
N TRP A 510 13.71 26.37 -6.54
CA TRP A 510 12.65 26.16 -7.54
C TRP A 510 11.45 25.35 -7.00
N VAL A 511 11.70 24.44 -6.06
CA VAL A 511 10.71 23.52 -5.46
C VAL A 511 10.73 23.72 -3.95
N ASN A 512 9.58 23.68 -3.27
CA ASN A 512 9.54 23.72 -1.81
C ASN A 512 9.76 22.33 -1.18
N TYR A 513 9.11 21.27 -1.68
CA TYR A 513 9.14 19.92 -1.12
C TYR A 513 9.44 18.83 -2.17
N PHE A 514 10.51 18.05 -1.99
CA PHE A 514 10.85 16.89 -2.82
C PHE A 514 10.46 15.57 -2.15
N LEU A 515 9.49 14.85 -2.71
CA LEU A 515 8.95 13.58 -2.20
C LEU A 515 9.41 12.39 -3.06
N HIS A 516 10.09 11.42 -2.46
CA HIS A 516 10.65 10.26 -3.17
C HIS A 516 10.08 8.93 -2.66
N SER A 517 9.43 8.16 -3.53
CA SER A 517 8.89 6.84 -3.16
C SER A 517 9.99 5.77 -3.15
N GLY A 518 10.06 4.97 -2.08
CA GLY A 518 11.08 3.94 -1.91
C GLY A 518 10.93 2.77 -2.91
N HIS A 519 12.06 2.22 -3.39
CA HIS A 519 12.09 1.14 -4.39
C HIS A 519 11.31 -0.11 -3.97
N LEU A 520 10.68 -0.72 -4.98
CA LEU A 520 10.27 -2.11 -4.92
C LEU A 520 11.47 -3.05 -5.07
N HIS A 521 11.59 -4.01 -4.15
CA HIS A 521 12.53 -5.12 -4.20
C HIS A 521 11.78 -6.44 -4.43
N ILE A 522 12.41 -7.37 -5.13
CA ILE A 522 11.95 -8.73 -5.36
C ILE A 522 13.07 -9.71 -5.02
N HIS A 523 12.76 -10.67 -4.15
CA HIS A 523 13.72 -11.61 -3.54
C HIS A 523 15.01 -10.94 -2.99
N GLY A 524 14.89 -9.71 -2.47
CA GLY A 524 16.00 -8.93 -1.90
C GLY A 524 16.83 -8.10 -2.89
N ALA A 525 16.56 -8.17 -4.19
CA ALA A 525 17.18 -7.32 -5.22
C ALA A 525 16.22 -6.21 -5.67
N LYS A 526 16.73 -5.04 -6.11
CA LYS A 526 15.90 -4.00 -6.74
C LYS A 526 15.17 -4.61 -7.95
N MET A 527 13.87 -4.32 -8.11
CA MET A 527 13.15 -4.69 -9.33
C MET A 527 13.52 -3.71 -10.45
N SER A 528 14.04 -4.19 -11.58
CA SER A 528 14.30 -3.36 -12.76
C SER A 528 14.28 -4.15 -14.07
N LYS A 529 14.08 -3.43 -15.18
CA LYS A 529 14.21 -4.00 -16.53
C LYS A 529 15.65 -4.39 -16.87
N SER A 530 16.65 -3.67 -16.35
CA SER A 530 18.07 -4.00 -16.51
C SER A 530 18.47 -5.32 -15.84
N LEU A 531 17.88 -5.64 -14.67
CA LEU A 531 18.09 -6.89 -13.95
C LEU A 531 17.18 -8.04 -14.45
N LYS A 532 16.29 -7.77 -15.43
CA LYS A 532 15.35 -8.73 -16.02
C LYS A 532 14.47 -9.48 -15.01
N ASN A 533 14.25 -8.89 -13.83
CA ASN A 533 13.51 -9.46 -12.70
C ASN A 533 12.16 -8.78 -12.45
N PHE A 534 11.64 -8.06 -13.43
CA PHE A 534 10.41 -7.28 -13.31
C PHE A 534 9.16 -8.11 -13.62
N ILE A 535 8.08 -7.82 -12.90
CA ILE A 535 6.74 -8.39 -13.10
C ILE A 535 5.84 -7.25 -13.60
N THR A 536 5.10 -7.50 -14.68
CA THR A 536 4.23 -6.46 -15.27
C THR A 536 3.00 -6.19 -14.40
N ILE A 537 2.40 -5.00 -14.52
CA ILE A 537 1.17 -4.68 -13.77
C ILE A 537 0.03 -5.63 -14.17
N LYS A 538 -0.10 -5.94 -15.47
CA LYS A 538 -1.09 -6.88 -16.02
C LYS A 538 -0.90 -8.33 -15.52
N GLU A 539 0.34 -8.78 -15.39
CA GLU A 539 0.70 -10.08 -14.81
C GLU A 539 0.42 -10.16 -13.30
N CYS A 540 0.59 -9.05 -12.57
CA CYS A 540 0.18 -8.99 -11.18
C CYS A 540 -1.36 -9.01 -11.04
N LEU A 541 -2.06 -8.24 -11.89
CA LEU A 541 -3.53 -8.17 -11.93
C LEU A 541 -4.22 -9.46 -12.41
N SER A 542 -3.52 -10.37 -13.10
CA SER A 542 -4.07 -11.71 -13.41
C SER A 542 -4.08 -12.65 -12.20
N ARG A 543 -3.28 -12.34 -11.17
CA ARG A 543 -3.11 -13.13 -9.93
C ARG A 543 -3.80 -12.51 -8.71
N PHE A 544 -3.80 -11.19 -8.60
CA PHE A 544 -4.26 -10.44 -7.41
C PHE A 544 -5.17 -9.29 -7.81
N THR A 545 -6.10 -8.91 -6.94
CA THR A 545 -6.98 -7.77 -7.23
C THR A 545 -6.20 -6.45 -7.13
N ALA A 546 -6.62 -5.44 -7.89
CA ALA A 546 -6.11 -4.07 -7.77
C ALA A 546 -6.15 -3.57 -6.32
N ARG A 547 -7.22 -3.93 -5.59
CA ARG A 547 -7.43 -3.62 -4.17
C ARG A 547 -6.35 -4.24 -3.27
N GLN A 548 -5.96 -5.48 -3.52
CA GLN A 548 -4.89 -6.18 -2.77
C GLN A 548 -3.50 -5.61 -3.09
N ILE A 549 -3.21 -5.31 -4.36
CA ILE A 549 -1.97 -4.62 -4.78
C ILE A 549 -1.85 -3.25 -4.10
N ARG A 550 -2.99 -2.54 -3.97
CA ARG A 550 -3.07 -1.23 -3.33
C ARG A 550 -2.92 -1.32 -1.81
N LEU A 551 -3.53 -2.31 -1.17
CA LEU A 551 -3.32 -2.61 0.26
C LEU A 551 -1.87 -2.96 0.58
N LEU A 552 -1.19 -3.78 -0.26
CA LEU A 552 0.25 -4.04 -0.14
C LEU A 552 1.06 -2.74 -0.13
N CYS A 553 0.74 -1.79 -1.03
CA CYS A 553 1.39 -0.48 -1.06
C CYS A 553 1.11 0.36 0.20
N LEU A 554 -0.12 0.35 0.70
CA LEU A 554 -0.55 1.10 1.89
C LEU A 554 0.08 0.57 3.19
N MET A 555 0.29 -0.74 3.29
CA MET A 555 0.92 -1.43 4.43
C MET A 555 2.43 -1.21 4.54
N ASN A 556 3.06 -0.60 3.53
CA ASN A 556 4.50 -0.32 3.50
C ASN A 556 4.75 1.19 3.39
N ARG A 557 5.35 1.80 4.42
CA ARG A 557 5.74 3.23 4.46
C ARG A 557 6.22 3.74 3.10
N TRP A 558 5.61 4.80 2.58
CA TRP A 558 5.76 5.21 1.18
C TRP A 558 7.19 5.63 0.79
N ASP A 559 7.92 6.25 1.72
CA ASP A 559 9.32 6.69 1.58
C ASP A 559 10.33 5.55 1.71
N SER A 560 9.87 4.35 2.08
CA SER A 560 10.70 3.21 2.45
C SER A 560 10.67 2.10 1.39
N PHE A 561 11.70 1.25 1.39
CA PHE A 561 11.77 0.09 0.49
C PHE A 561 10.66 -0.93 0.79
N MET A 562 10.02 -1.45 -0.27
CA MET A 562 8.95 -2.46 -0.17
C MET A 562 9.43 -3.78 -0.75
N ASN A 563 9.21 -4.89 -0.05
CA ASN A 563 9.51 -6.24 -0.56
C ASN A 563 8.26 -6.90 -1.14
N TYR A 564 8.28 -7.17 -2.45
CA TYR A 564 7.28 -7.95 -3.15
C TYR A 564 7.83 -9.35 -3.48
N SER A 565 7.04 -10.36 -3.15
CA SER A 565 7.23 -11.74 -3.58
C SER A 565 5.82 -12.28 -3.86
N PRO A 566 5.48 -12.67 -5.10
CA PRO A 566 4.13 -13.11 -5.44
C PRO A 566 3.64 -14.25 -4.55
N ASP A 567 4.53 -15.19 -4.21
CA ASP A 567 4.25 -16.36 -3.40
C ASP A 567 4.69 -16.18 -1.92
N GLY A 568 4.93 -14.92 -1.51
CA GLY A 568 5.52 -14.57 -0.21
C GLY A 568 4.56 -13.92 0.78
N GLU A 569 5.01 -13.86 2.04
CA GLU A 569 4.20 -13.41 3.19
C GLU A 569 3.62 -12.00 3.02
N THR A 570 4.33 -11.07 2.38
CA THR A 570 3.84 -9.68 2.21
C THR A 570 2.59 -9.58 1.35
N MET A 571 2.47 -10.39 0.30
CA MET A 571 1.27 -10.43 -0.54
C MET A 571 0.12 -11.16 0.17
N GLN A 572 0.43 -12.24 0.90
CA GLN A 572 -0.56 -12.97 1.71
C GLN A 572 -1.16 -12.07 2.81
N GLN A 573 -0.34 -11.29 3.51
CA GLN A 573 -0.78 -10.32 4.50
C GLN A 573 -1.76 -9.29 3.89
N ALA A 574 -1.49 -8.79 2.68
CA ALA A 574 -2.40 -7.86 1.99
C ALA A 574 -3.75 -8.50 1.63
N ILE A 575 -3.77 -9.79 1.26
CA ILE A 575 -4.98 -10.57 1.01
C ILE A 575 -5.77 -10.82 2.31
N ASP A 576 -5.08 -11.06 3.43
CA ASP A 576 -5.74 -11.26 4.72
C ASP A 576 -6.28 -9.94 5.31
N VAL A 577 -5.61 -8.81 5.07
CA VAL A 577 -6.12 -7.46 5.36
C VAL A 577 -7.37 -7.16 4.52
N ASP A 578 -7.34 -7.40 3.21
CA ASP A 578 -8.50 -7.28 2.30
C ASP A 578 -9.71 -8.10 2.81
N ARG A 579 -9.46 -9.37 3.17
CA ARG A 579 -10.49 -10.25 3.77
C ARG A 579 -11.00 -9.75 5.12
N SER A 580 -10.17 -9.06 5.91
CA SER A 580 -10.60 -8.50 7.20
C SER A 580 -11.64 -7.38 7.05
N PHE A 581 -11.48 -6.52 6.04
CA PHE A 581 -12.46 -5.48 5.70
C PHE A 581 -13.74 -6.09 5.09
N ASP A 582 -13.60 -7.06 4.19
CA ASP A 582 -14.71 -7.79 3.57
C ASP A 582 -15.62 -8.46 4.63
N ASN A 583 -15.01 -9.19 5.57
CA ASN A 583 -15.70 -9.81 6.70
C ASN A 583 -16.36 -8.78 7.63
N PHE A 584 -15.73 -7.63 7.88
CA PHE A 584 -16.27 -6.56 8.71
C PHE A 584 -17.53 -5.94 8.10
N PHE A 585 -17.48 -5.54 6.83
CA PHE A 585 -18.65 -4.96 6.16
C PHE A 585 -19.79 -5.98 6.01
N ALA A 586 -19.48 -7.27 5.79
CA ALA A 586 -20.48 -8.34 5.80
C ALA A 586 -21.13 -8.55 7.20
N LEU A 587 -20.35 -8.49 8.28
CA LEU A 587 -20.88 -8.56 9.66
C LEU A 587 -21.77 -7.36 9.98
N VAL A 588 -21.33 -6.15 9.64
CA VAL A 588 -22.11 -4.92 9.81
C VAL A 588 -23.42 -4.99 9.02
N LYS A 589 -23.39 -5.39 7.74
CA LYS A 589 -24.61 -5.50 6.92
C LYS A 589 -25.60 -6.51 7.50
N ALA A 590 -25.15 -7.69 7.94
CA ALA A 590 -26.01 -8.67 8.61
C ALA A 590 -26.65 -8.10 9.90
N LYS A 591 -25.84 -7.57 10.83
CA LYS A 591 -26.33 -7.02 12.12
C LYS A 591 -27.20 -5.77 11.95
N LEU A 592 -27.14 -5.08 10.80
CA LEU A 592 -28.03 -3.96 10.46
C LEU A 592 -29.29 -4.35 9.68
N ARG A 593 -29.33 -5.55 9.06
CA ARG A 593 -30.54 -6.14 8.47
C ARG A 593 -31.44 -6.73 9.56
N ASP A 594 -30.83 -7.38 10.54
CA ASP A 594 -31.52 -8.03 11.67
C ASP A 594 -31.89 -7.03 12.80
N ALA A 595 -31.73 -5.73 12.56
CA ALA A 595 -32.05 -4.66 13.52
C ALA A 595 -33.52 -4.24 13.40
N THR A 596 -34.26 -4.38 14.50
CA THR A 596 -35.64 -3.88 14.70
C THR A 596 -35.74 -2.40 14.26
N PRO A 597 -36.90 -1.91 13.77
CA PRO A 597 -37.07 -0.50 13.47
C PRO A 597 -36.67 0.41 14.65
N VAL A 598 -36.09 1.58 14.34
CA VAL A 598 -35.48 2.49 15.34
C VAL A 598 -36.50 3.01 16.39
N SER A 599 -37.79 2.96 16.08
CA SER A 599 -38.92 3.24 16.97
C SER A 599 -39.14 2.19 18.06
N ASP A 600 -38.70 0.95 17.85
CA ASP A 600 -39.25 -0.22 18.53
C ASP A 600 -38.36 -0.70 19.70
N TYR A 601 -37.19 -0.08 19.89
CA TYR A 601 -36.24 -0.41 20.95
C TYR A 601 -35.59 0.83 21.57
N ALA A 602 -35.04 0.67 22.78
CA ALA A 602 -34.51 1.78 23.56
C ALA A 602 -33.23 2.38 22.93
N GLN A 603 -33.33 3.60 22.39
CA GLN A 603 -32.21 4.33 21.77
C GLN A 603 -31.22 4.94 22.78
N LYS A 604 -31.46 4.80 24.09
CA LYS A 604 -30.53 5.29 25.13
C LYS A 604 -29.20 4.54 25.04
N TRP A 605 -28.10 5.28 25.03
CA TRP A 605 -26.74 4.74 25.08
C TRP A 605 -26.38 4.26 26.50
N GLY A 606 -25.83 3.05 26.58
CA GLY A 606 -25.14 2.49 27.75
C GLY A 606 -23.63 2.73 27.69
N ALA A 607 -22.89 2.18 28.65
CA ALA A 607 -21.43 2.38 28.75
C ALA A 607 -20.68 1.96 27.47
N ASP A 608 -21.04 0.81 26.89
CA ASP A 608 -20.39 0.25 25.69
C ASP A 608 -20.68 1.07 24.43
N ASP A 609 -21.83 1.74 24.38
CA ASP A 609 -22.21 2.65 23.29
C ASP A 609 -21.37 3.94 23.36
N PHE A 610 -21.17 4.49 24.56
CA PHE A 610 -20.25 5.61 24.77
C PHE A 610 -18.80 5.24 24.49
N ALA A 611 -18.34 4.05 24.91
CA ALA A 611 -16.98 3.58 24.67
C ALA A 611 -16.70 3.35 23.17
N LEU A 612 -17.62 2.73 22.43
CA LEU A 612 -17.47 2.58 20.98
C LEU A 612 -17.51 3.93 20.26
N ASN A 613 -18.35 4.87 20.71
CA ASN A 613 -18.33 6.23 20.18
C ASN A 613 -17.02 6.96 20.52
N GLU A 614 -16.44 6.80 21.71
CA GLU A 614 -15.14 7.39 22.08
C GLU A 614 -14.02 6.87 21.15
N GLN A 615 -13.99 5.57 20.87
CA GLN A 615 -13.08 4.99 19.88
C GLN A 615 -13.31 5.58 18.46
N LEU A 616 -14.57 5.82 18.07
CA LEU A 616 -14.90 6.47 16.80
C LEU A 616 -14.48 7.94 16.76
N GLN A 617 -14.66 8.71 17.83
CA GLN A 617 -14.24 10.12 17.89
C GLN A 617 -12.71 10.24 17.91
N SER A 618 -12.02 9.38 18.68
CA SER A 618 -10.56 9.23 18.61
C SER A 618 -10.11 8.98 17.17
N ALA A 619 -10.63 7.96 16.50
CA ALA A 619 -10.26 7.69 15.11
C ALA A 619 -10.56 8.89 14.18
N LYS A 620 -11.70 9.59 14.37
CA LYS A 620 -12.14 10.73 13.56
C LYS A 620 -11.41 12.05 13.83
N GLU A 621 -10.81 12.27 15.00
CA GLU A 621 -10.50 13.62 15.52
C GLU A 621 -9.50 14.42 14.65
N GLN A 622 -10.04 15.16 13.68
CA GLN A 622 -9.39 16.32 13.07
C GLN A 622 -9.16 17.35 14.18
N ALA A 623 -7.92 17.80 14.34
CA ALA A 623 -7.48 18.46 15.57
C ALA A 623 -8.32 19.71 15.93
N SER A 624 -8.94 19.69 17.12
CA SER A 624 -9.48 20.88 17.76
C SER A 624 -8.34 21.86 18.07
N PRO A 625 -8.41 23.16 17.72
CA PRO A 625 -7.32 24.13 17.92
C PRO A 625 -6.92 24.45 19.38
N LEU A 626 -7.36 23.67 20.37
CA LEU A 626 -7.28 24.01 21.80
C LEU A 626 -6.77 22.90 22.73
N GLU A 627 -6.44 21.70 22.24
CA GLU A 627 -5.96 20.60 23.12
C GLU A 627 -4.79 19.81 22.51
N GLU A 628 -3.59 19.98 23.09
CA GLU A 628 -2.35 19.30 22.67
C GLU A 628 -2.29 17.80 23.08
N LEU A 629 -3.35 17.24 23.68
CA LEU A 629 -3.24 16.00 24.47
C LEU A 629 -4.37 14.96 24.29
N ARG A 630 -5.04 14.90 23.12
CA ARG A 630 -5.85 13.73 22.73
C ARG A 630 -5.14 12.82 21.72
N ASN A 631 -5.49 11.54 21.74
CA ASN A 631 -4.97 10.53 20.82
C ASN A 631 -6.00 10.23 19.74
N CYS A 632 -5.72 10.70 18.54
CA CYS A 632 -6.52 10.46 17.35
C CYS A 632 -5.73 9.65 16.32
N ASP A 633 -5.82 8.33 16.41
CA ASP A 633 -4.81 7.42 15.85
C ASP A 633 -4.70 7.48 14.31
N VAL A 634 -5.84 7.55 13.60
CA VAL A 634 -5.84 7.71 12.13
C VAL A 634 -5.33 9.10 11.73
N HIS A 635 -5.83 10.17 12.36
CA HIS A 635 -5.47 11.54 11.99
C HIS A 635 -3.98 11.82 12.26
N LYS A 636 -3.45 11.41 13.42
CA LYS A 636 -2.01 11.50 13.74
C LYS A 636 -1.14 10.73 12.75
N ALA A 637 -1.53 9.51 12.38
CA ALA A 637 -0.79 8.72 11.39
C ALA A 637 -0.75 9.40 10.01
N ILE A 638 -1.85 10.05 9.60
CA ILE A 638 -1.93 10.81 8.35
C ILE A 638 -1.04 12.06 8.39
N LEU A 639 -1.06 12.82 9.49
CA LEU A 639 -0.22 14.02 9.64
C LEU A 639 1.26 13.68 9.80
N ASP A 640 1.62 12.54 10.36
CA ASP A 640 3.02 12.10 10.45
C ASP A 640 3.50 11.45 9.14
N ASN A 641 3.77 12.27 8.13
CA ASN A 641 4.35 11.86 6.85
C ASN A 641 3.51 10.82 6.10
N PHE A 642 2.19 11.01 6.05
CA PHE A 642 1.26 10.14 5.31
C PHE A 642 1.42 8.65 5.70
N SER A 643 1.50 8.34 6.99
CA SER A 643 1.78 6.99 7.50
C SER A 643 0.56 6.06 7.38
N THR A 644 0.32 5.58 6.15
CA THR A 644 -0.77 4.67 5.82
C THR A 644 -0.73 3.30 6.53
N PRO A 645 0.42 2.71 6.91
CA PRO A 645 0.42 1.46 7.68
C PRO A 645 -0.23 1.64 9.06
N GLU A 646 0.17 2.68 9.79
CA GLU A 646 -0.33 3.02 11.12
C GLU A 646 -1.81 3.43 11.05
N ALA A 647 -2.22 4.16 10.01
CA ALA A 647 -3.63 4.48 9.76
C ALA A 647 -4.48 3.23 9.48
N LEU A 648 -3.97 2.24 8.73
CA LEU A 648 -4.66 0.96 8.53
C LEU A 648 -4.80 0.16 9.83
N VAL A 649 -3.76 0.11 10.68
CA VAL A 649 -3.82 -0.54 12.00
C VAL A 649 -4.87 0.12 12.89
N ALA A 650 -4.95 1.45 12.92
CA ALA A 650 -5.98 2.18 13.66
C ALA A 650 -7.40 1.87 13.17
N LEU A 651 -7.61 1.72 11.85
CA LEU A 651 -8.89 1.27 11.30
C LEU A 651 -9.22 -0.18 11.72
N GLN A 652 -8.23 -1.07 11.73
CA GLN A 652 -8.41 -2.46 12.19
C GLN A 652 -8.69 -2.57 13.70
N HIS A 653 -8.15 -1.67 14.53
CA HIS A 653 -8.53 -1.54 15.95
C HIS A 653 -10.00 -1.11 16.08
N LEU A 654 -10.45 -0.10 15.33
CA LEU A 654 -11.85 0.34 15.33
C LEU A 654 -12.82 -0.77 14.85
N MET A 655 -12.44 -1.53 13.82
CA MET A 655 -13.17 -2.74 13.39
C MET A 655 -13.24 -3.77 14.52
N SER A 656 -12.15 -4.00 15.24
CA SER A 656 -12.07 -5.00 16.32
C SER A 656 -12.91 -4.61 17.54
N ALA A 657 -12.92 -3.33 17.91
CA ALA A 657 -13.82 -2.80 18.94
C ALA A 657 -15.30 -2.96 18.54
N THR A 658 -15.63 -2.65 17.28
CA THR A 658 -16.98 -2.80 16.72
C THR A 658 -17.43 -4.26 16.66
N ASN A 659 -16.55 -5.16 16.26
CA ASN A 659 -16.82 -6.61 16.26
C ASN A 659 -17.07 -7.13 17.68
N SER A 660 -16.30 -6.65 18.66
CA SER A 660 -16.47 -7.01 20.08
C SER A 660 -17.84 -6.55 20.60
N TYR A 661 -18.22 -5.31 20.32
CA TYR A 661 -19.55 -4.75 20.62
C TYR A 661 -20.69 -5.56 19.95
N LEU A 662 -20.56 -5.88 18.65
CA LEU A 662 -21.58 -6.63 17.88
C LEU A 662 -21.70 -8.11 18.29
N ASN A 663 -20.69 -8.65 18.96
CA ASN A 663 -20.70 -10.02 19.52
C ASN A 663 -21.24 -10.07 20.95
N GLN A 664 -21.16 -8.97 21.70
CA GLN A 664 -21.70 -8.84 23.06
C GLN A 664 -23.19 -8.50 23.09
N LYS A 665 -23.74 -7.96 21.99
CA LYS A 665 -25.12 -7.46 21.89
C LYS A 665 -25.98 -8.23 20.87
N THR A 666 -27.24 -8.44 21.22
CA THR A 666 -28.31 -8.95 20.35
C THR A 666 -29.11 -7.78 19.73
N GLY A 667 -30.04 -8.05 18.81
CA GLY A 667 -30.63 -7.04 17.91
C GLY A 667 -31.14 -5.76 18.57
N GLU A 668 -31.86 -5.86 19.69
CA GLU A 668 -32.45 -4.71 20.41
C GLU A 668 -31.40 -3.87 21.19
N ASP A 669 -30.25 -4.44 21.52
CA ASP A 669 -29.17 -3.73 22.22
C ASP A 669 -28.20 -3.01 21.28
N VAL A 670 -28.13 -3.44 20.01
CA VAL A 670 -27.27 -2.85 18.98
C VAL A 670 -27.82 -1.48 18.54
N LYS A 671 -27.06 -0.41 18.78
CA LYS A 671 -27.45 0.95 18.36
C LYS A 671 -27.07 1.14 16.89
N ALA A 672 -27.96 0.70 16.00
CA ALA A 672 -27.77 0.72 14.54
C ALA A 672 -27.25 2.06 13.96
N PRO A 673 -27.64 3.25 14.46
CA PRO A 673 -27.06 4.52 13.99
C PRO A 673 -25.55 4.65 14.27
N LEU A 674 -25.09 4.23 15.45
CA LEU A 674 -23.66 4.27 15.82
C LEU A 674 -22.84 3.33 14.94
N ILE A 675 -23.33 2.11 14.70
CA ILE A 675 -22.67 1.13 13.83
C ILE A 675 -22.60 1.63 12.38
N LYS A 676 -23.65 2.29 11.88
CA LYS A 676 -23.61 2.95 10.56
C LYS A 676 -22.56 4.06 10.51
N GLU A 677 -22.41 4.87 11.56
CA GLU A 677 -21.40 5.93 11.61
C GLU A 677 -19.97 5.43 11.71
N VAL A 678 -19.72 4.29 12.38
CA VAL A 678 -18.40 3.63 12.36
C VAL A 678 -18.09 3.09 10.95
N ALA A 679 -19.03 2.34 10.36
CA ALA A 679 -18.81 1.71 9.06
C ALA A 679 -18.63 2.73 7.93
N LYS A 680 -19.42 3.82 7.93
CA LYS A 680 -19.22 4.96 7.02
C LYS A 680 -17.82 5.56 7.13
N TYR A 681 -17.30 5.73 8.34
CA TYR A 681 -15.99 6.33 8.55
C TYR A 681 -14.86 5.43 8.01
N ILE A 682 -14.91 4.13 8.30
CA ILE A 682 -13.92 3.17 7.76
C ILE A 682 -14.02 3.12 6.22
N PHE A 683 -15.22 3.05 5.67
CA PHE A 683 -15.45 3.05 4.22
C PHE A 683 -14.96 4.33 3.54
N HIS A 684 -15.18 5.50 4.16
CA HIS A 684 -14.65 6.79 3.71
C HIS A 684 -13.11 6.77 3.69
N MET A 685 -12.43 6.34 4.76
CA MET A 685 -10.96 6.27 4.76
C MET A 685 -10.41 5.31 3.70
N LEU A 686 -11.09 4.18 3.43
CA LEU A 686 -10.72 3.27 2.35
C LEU A 686 -10.92 3.90 0.95
N LYS A 687 -11.91 4.78 0.78
CA LYS A 687 -12.13 5.58 -0.44
C LYS A 687 -11.08 6.69 -0.60
N ILE A 688 -10.69 7.37 0.48
CA ILE A 688 -9.52 8.28 0.51
C ILE A 688 -8.25 7.54 0.09
N PHE A 689 -8.03 6.31 0.56
CA PHE A 689 -6.90 5.50 0.13
C PHE A 689 -7.06 4.88 -1.28
N GLY A 690 -8.21 5.04 -1.95
CA GLY A 690 -8.52 4.43 -3.25
C GLY A 690 -8.59 2.89 -3.22
N VAL A 691 -8.74 2.29 -2.05
CA VAL A 691 -9.04 0.86 -1.86
C VAL A 691 -10.50 0.57 -2.31
N VAL A 692 -11.34 1.59 -2.29
CA VAL A 692 -12.73 1.60 -2.79
C VAL A 692 -12.83 2.56 -3.98
N GLU A 693 -13.69 2.25 -4.94
CA GLU A 693 -13.93 3.07 -6.13
C GLU A 693 -14.78 4.32 -5.82
N ASP A 694 -14.59 5.38 -6.61
CA ASP A 694 -15.25 6.66 -6.35
C ASP A 694 -16.77 6.63 -6.64
N ASP A 695 -17.30 5.59 -7.30
CA ASP A 695 -18.73 5.35 -7.57
C ASP A 695 -19.47 4.52 -6.50
N GLU A 696 -18.77 3.86 -5.56
CA GLU A 696 -19.44 3.00 -4.57
C GLU A 696 -20.19 3.80 -3.50
N GLU A 697 -21.50 3.55 -3.40
CA GLU A 697 -22.42 4.03 -2.36
C GLU A 697 -22.78 2.90 -1.36
N ASP A 698 -23.48 3.22 -0.26
CA ASP A 698 -24.03 2.26 0.75
C ASP A 698 -23.13 1.06 1.14
N LEU A 699 -21.88 1.36 1.50
CA LEU A 699 -20.91 0.41 2.05
C LEU A 699 -20.68 -0.80 1.12
N ALA A 700 -20.71 -0.60 -0.21
CA ALA A 700 -20.74 -1.64 -1.24
C ALA A 700 -19.41 -2.40 -1.48
N TYR A 701 -18.55 -2.55 -0.44
CA TYR A 701 -17.25 -3.24 -0.49
C TYR A 701 -17.27 -4.67 -1.08
N VAL A 702 -18.46 -5.29 -1.13
CA VAL A 702 -18.76 -6.59 -1.74
C VAL A 702 -19.27 -6.40 -3.19
N LYS A 703 -18.47 -5.76 -4.05
CA LYS A 703 -18.75 -5.61 -5.48
C LYS A 703 -18.16 -6.82 -6.24
N ALA A 704 -18.90 -7.94 -6.25
CA ALA A 704 -18.56 -9.07 -7.12
C ALA A 704 -18.69 -8.62 -8.60
N GLN A 705 -17.65 -8.84 -9.41
CA GLN A 705 -17.59 -8.28 -10.76
C GLN A 705 -18.69 -8.87 -11.67
N GLY A 706 -19.57 -8.01 -12.20
CA GLY A 706 -20.40 -8.32 -13.37
C GLY A 706 -21.91 -8.56 -13.18
N SER A 707 -22.58 -7.95 -12.20
CA SER A 707 -24.06 -7.99 -12.09
C SER A 707 -24.71 -6.61 -11.98
N THR A 708 -25.93 -6.46 -12.51
CA THR A 708 -26.76 -5.25 -12.35
C THR A 708 -27.54 -5.30 -11.04
N ALA A 709 -27.64 -4.16 -10.34
CA ALA A 709 -28.15 -4.09 -8.97
C ALA A 709 -29.54 -4.71 -8.75
N ALA A 710 -30.46 -4.59 -9.71
CA ALA A 710 -31.80 -5.18 -9.61
C ALA A 710 -31.77 -6.72 -9.60
N ALA A 711 -30.98 -7.35 -10.48
CA ALA A 711 -30.84 -8.80 -10.53
C ALA A 711 -30.02 -9.34 -9.34
N ALA A 712 -29.12 -8.53 -8.77
CA ALA A 712 -28.43 -8.86 -7.54
C ALA A 712 -29.40 -8.98 -6.35
N ALA A 713 -30.34 -8.05 -6.20
CA ALA A 713 -31.29 -8.03 -5.08
C ALA A 713 -32.26 -9.23 -5.07
N GLU A 714 -32.86 -9.59 -6.22
CA GLU A 714 -33.77 -10.75 -6.30
C GLU A 714 -33.08 -12.07 -5.93
N ILE A 715 -31.82 -12.25 -6.37
CA ILE A 715 -31.01 -13.44 -6.08
C ILE A 715 -30.50 -13.42 -4.63
N GLU A 716 -30.33 -12.25 -4.01
CA GLU A 716 -30.01 -12.13 -2.57
C GLU A 716 -31.16 -12.66 -1.72
N GLY A 717 -32.40 -12.16 -1.92
CA GLY A 717 -33.57 -12.64 -1.18
C GLY A 717 -33.82 -14.15 -1.35
N LEU A 718 -33.58 -14.70 -2.55
CA LEU A 718 -33.69 -16.16 -2.77
C LEU A 718 -32.65 -16.95 -1.95
N VAL A 719 -31.40 -16.47 -1.90
CA VAL A 719 -30.32 -17.11 -1.12
C VAL A 719 -30.57 -16.96 0.39
N GLU A 720 -31.13 -15.84 0.83
CA GLU A 720 -31.55 -15.64 2.22
C GLU A 720 -32.64 -16.64 2.63
N CYS A 721 -33.69 -16.84 1.80
CA CYS A 721 -34.72 -17.84 2.06
C CYS A 721 -34.15 -19.27 2.14
N VAL A 722 -33.22 -19.63 1.23
CA VAL A 722 -32.57 -20.96 1.23
C VAL A 722 -31.67 -21.13 2.46
N GLY A 723 -30.93 -20.10 2.86
CA GLY A 723 -30.08 -20.10 4.04
C GLY A 723 -30.88 -20.22 5.34
N ALA A 724 -31.95 -19.43 5.50
CA ALA A 724 -32.81 -19.45 6.68
C ALA A 724 -33.57 -20.77 6.83
N PHE A 725 -34.07 -21.35 5.72
CA PHE A 725 -34.67 -22.69 5.73
C PHE A 725 -33.64 -23.76 6.14
N ARG A 726 -32.40 -23.68 5.63
CA ARG A 726 -31.31 -24.58 6.02
C ARG A 726 -30.91 -24.41 7.49
N GLU A 727 -30.87 -23.19 8.02
CA GLU A 727 -30.59 -22.89 9.43
C GLU A 727 -31.66 -23.52 10.34
N LEU A 728 -32.94 -23.36 10.01
CA LEU A 728 -34.06 -23.99 10.71
C LEU A 728 -33.90 -25.52 10.73
N VAL A 729 -33.75 -26.15 9.56
CA VAL A 729 -33.61 -27.62 9.44
C VAL A 729 -32.37 -28.12 10.18
N ARG A 730 -31.22 -27.45 10.04
CA ARG A 730 -29.96 -27.83 10.73
C ARG A 730 -30.08 -27.69 12.24
N THR A 731 -30.75 -26.65 12.72
CA THR A 731 -30.97 -26.41 14.16
C THR A 731 -31.91 -27.45 14.76
N SER A 732 -33.08 -27.68 14.14
CA SER A 732 -34.02 -28.73 14.58
C SER A 732 -33.40 -30.12 14.51
N ALA A 733 -32.67 -30.46 13.44
CA ALA A 733 -31.98 -31.75 13.33
C ALA A 733 -30.86 -31.91 14.37
N SER A 734 -30.10 -30.85 14.68
CA SER A 734 -29.07 -30.88 15.72
C SER A 734 -29.66 -31.03 17.14
N GLN A 735 -30.78 -30.38 17.41
CA GLN A 735 -31.50 -30.52 18.69
C GLN A 735 -32.13 -31.92 18.82
N GLY A 736 -32.79 -32.41 17.76
CA GLY A 736 -33.34 -33.77 17.69
C GLY A 736 -32.26 -34.83 17.86
N MET A 737 -31.12 -34.69 17.17
CA MET A 737 -29.95 -35.56 17.32
C MET A 737 -29.43 -35.59 18.76
N ARG A 738 -29.36 -34.45 19.45
CA ARG A 738 -28.98 -34.40 20.88
C ARG A 738 -29.99 -35.13 21.77
N ALA A 739 -31.30 -34.92 21.55
CA ALA A 739 -32.37 -35.58 22.30
C ALA A 739 -32.36 -37.10 22.09
N VAL A 740 -32.24 -37.58 20.85
CA VAL A 740 -32.15 -39.00 20.51
C VAL A 740 -30.91 -39.64 21.14
N ASN A 741 -29.74 -39.00 21.06
CA ASN A 741 -28.53 -39.49 21.74
C ASN A 741 -28.64 -39.49 23.28
N GLN A 742 -29.48 -38.62 23.86
CA GLN A 742 -29.75 -38.62 25.30
C GLN A 742 -30.77 -39.69 25.70
N ALA A 743 -31.73 -40.03 24.82
CA ALA A 743 -32.68 -41.12 25.01
C ALA A 743 -31.99 -42.49 24.86
N LEU A 744 -31.16 -42.69 23.83
CA LEU A 744 -30.34 -43.90 23.65
C LEU A 744 -29.41 -44.17 24.84
N LYS A 745 -28.89 -43.11 25.50
CA LYS A 745 -28.11 -43.21 26.75
C LYS A 745 -28.94 -43.40 28.03
N ARG A 746 -30.27 -43.49 27.92
CA ARG A 746 -31.21 -43.72 29.04
C ARG A 746 -31.96 -45.05 28.92
N ALA A 747 -31.83 -45.77 27.81
CA ALA A 747 -32.32 -47.14 27.70
C ALA A 747 -31.59 -48.02 28.73
N PRO A 748 -32.29 -48.81 29.55
CA PRO A 748 -31.66 -49.62 30.60
C PRO A 748 -30.91 -50.81 30.00
N GLU A 749 -29.73 -51.10 30.55
CA GLU A 749 -29.01 -52.35 30.26
C GLU A 749 -29.85 -53.54 30.76
N LYS A 750 -30.13 -54.54 29.89
CA LYS A 750 -30.79 -55.79 30.30
C LYS A 750 -29.85 -56.56 31.23
N SER A 751 -30.11 -56.53 32.54
CA SER A 751 -29.42 -57.36 33.53
C SER A 751 -29.66 -58.86 33.22
N PRO A 752 -28.61 -59.69 33.13
CA PRO A 752 -28.75 -61.08 32.68
C PRO A 752 -29.28 -62.00 33.79
N GLY A 753 -30.60 -62.18 33.85
CA GLY A 753 -31.21 -63.30 34.56
C GLY A 753 -32.40 -62.94 35.46
N GLU A 754 -33.58 -62.75 34.86
CA GLU A 754 -34.84 -63.17 35.46
C GLU A 754 -35.88 -63.42 34.35
N SER A 755 -36.82 -64.35 34.59
CA SER A 755 -37.77 -64.81 33.57
C SER A 755 -39.18 -64.91 34.13
N ASP A 756 -40.11 -64.12 33.59
CA ASP A 756 -41.41 -64.65 33.19
C ASP A 756 -42.11 -63.75 32.14
N ALA A 757 -43.26 -64.22 31.62
CA ALA A 757 -43.88 -63.74 30.40
C ALA A 757 -44.66 -62.41 30.52
N SER A 758 -44.31 -61.46 29.65
CA SER A 758 -45.17 -60.36 29.17
C SER A 758 -44.61 -59.81 27.84
N PRO A 759 -45.40 -59.13 27.00
CA PRO A 759 -45.16 -59.13 25.55
C PRO A 759 -43.89 -58.38 25.12
N ILE A 760 -43.01 -59.13 24.45
CA ILE A 760 -41.93 -58.59 23.60
C ILE A 760 -42.59 -57.75 22.49
N GLY A 761 -42.24 -56.47 22.39
CA GLY A 761 -42.78 -55.58 21.36
C GLY A 761 -42.70 -54.08 21.66
N ALA A 762 -42.68 -53.67 22.93
CA ALA A 762 -42.61 -52.25 23.29
C ALA A 762 -41.17 -51.68 23.20
N GLY A 763 -40.26 -52.12 24.08
CA GLY A 763 -38.92 -51.54 24.19
C GLY A 763 -38.00 -51.78 22.99
N GLU A 764 -38.22 -52.87 22.23
CA GLU A 764 -37.45 -53.14 21.01
C GLU A 764 -37.92 -52.26 19.85
N ALA A 765 -39.23 -52.04 19.69
CA ALA A 765 -39.76 -51.06 18.73
C ALA A 765 -39.39 -49.61 19.09
N GLU A 766 -39.31 -49.25 20.38
CA GLU A 766 -38.83 -47.94 20.83
C GLU A 766 -37.34 -47.74 20.49
N GLY A 767 -36.51 -48.78 20.66
CA GLY A 767 -35.10 -48.78 20.24
C GLY A 767 -34.93 -48.61 18.73
N GLU A 768 -35.68 -49.38 17.92
CA GLU A 768 -35.68 -49.24 16.46
C GLU A 768 -36.16 -47.85 16.00
N LEU A 769 -37.18 -47.30 16.64
CA LEU A 769 -37.70 -45.96 16.35
C LEU A 769 -36.66 -44.88 16.65
N LEU A 770 -35.96 -44.94 17.79
CA LEU A 770 -34.88 -44.02 18.14
C LEU A 770 -33.70 -44.14 17.17
N GLN A 771 -33.35 -45.36 16.73
CA GLN A 771 -32.29 -45.57 15.75
C GLN A 771 -32.68 -45.01 14.36
N SER A 772 -33.93 -45.20 13.94
CA SER A 772 -34.49 -44.64 12.71
C SER A 772 -34.51 -43.10 12.73
N LEU A 773 -34.90 -42.50 13.86
CA LEU A 773 -34.81 -41.05 14.08
C LEU A 773 -33.36 -40.55 14.01
N SER A 774 -32.41 -41.26 14.62
CA SER A 774 -30.98 -40.93 14.56
C SER A 774 -30.45 -40.89 13.12
N VAL A 775 -30.75 -41.93 12.32
CA VAL A 775 -30.41 -41.97 10.89
C VAL A 775 -31.05 -40.80 10.14
N THR A 776 -32.35 -40.55 10.35
CA THR A 776 -33.07 -39.46 9.69
C THR A 776 -32.47 -38.08 9.99
N MET A 777 -32.12 -37.80 11.24
CA MET A 777 -31.46 -36.53 11.62
C MET A 777 -30.07 -36.42 10.99
N SER A 778 -29.32 -37.53 10.88
CA SER A 778 -28.01 -37.57 10.22
C SER A 778 -28.12 -37.24 8.72
N THR A 779 -29.09 -37.85 8.03
CA THR A 779 -29.35 -37.59 6.59
C THR A 779 -29.78 -36.14 6.34
N LEU A 780 -30.59 -35.54 7.23
CA LEU A 780 -30.95 -34.12 7.14
C LEU A 780 -29.72 -33.19 7.28
N LEU A 781 -28.81 -33.49 8.21
CA LEU A 781 -27.57 -32.73 8.38
C LEU A 781 -26.65 -32.86 7.17
N GLN A 782 -26.50 -34.07 6.61
CA GLN A 782 -25.75 -34.30 5.37
C GLN A 782 -26.35 -33.56 4.18
N ALA A 783 -27.68 -33.54 4.03
CA ALA A 783 -28.37 -32.79 2.97
C ALA A 783 -28.14 -31.28 3.12
N CYS A 784 -28.21 -30.74 4.34
CA CYS A 784 -27.86 -29.33 4.60
C CYS A 784 -26.41 -29.01 4.20
N ASP A 785 -25.46 -29.91 4.46
CA ASP A 785 -24.06 -29.68 4.12
C ASP A 785 -23.78 -29.89 2.62
N GLU A 786 -24.46 -30.80 1.91
CA GLU A 786 -24.39 -30.88 0.44
C GLU A 786 -24.98 -29.64 -0.27
N VAL A 787 -26.06 -29.06 0.27
CA VAL A 787 -26.61 -27.79 -0.24
C VAL A 787 -25.59 -26.65 -0.08
N ARG A 788 -24.93 -26.55 1.09
CA ARG A 788 -23.87 -25.55 1.35
C ARG A 788 -22.67 -25.75 0.43
N ASP A 789 -22.08 -26.95 0.45
CA ASP A 789 -20.73 -27.17 -0.07
C ASP A 789 -20.69 -27.47 -1.57
N LYS A 790 -21.76 -28.08 -2.12
CA LYS A 790 -21.89 -28.31 -3.57
C LYS A 790 -22.88 -27.37 -4.22
N LYS A 791 -24.15 -27.36 -3.81
CA LYS A 791 -25.23 -26.79 -4.66
C LYS A 791 -25.27 -25.27 -4.71
N LEU A 792 -24.96 -24.59 -3.62
CA LEU A 792 -24.74 -23.14 -3.65
C LEU A 792 -23.40 -22.81 -4.35
N THR A 793 -22.33 -23.58 -4.10
CA THR A 793 -21.03 -23.43 -4.76
C THR A 793 -21.09 -23.58 -6.29
N GLU A 794 -21.88 -24.54 -6.81
CA GLU A 794 -22.17 -24.73 -8.24
C GLU A 794 -22.86 -23.51 -8.88
N LEU A 795 -23.55 -22.69 -8.07
CA LEU A 795 -24.25 -21.47 -8.46
C LEU A 795 -23.44 -20.19 -8.16
N GLY A 796 -22.17 -20.30 -7.74
CA GLY A 796 -21.33 -19.15 -7.41
C GLY A 796 -21.64 -18.50 -6.06
N ILE A 797 -22.23 -19.25 -5.13
CA ILE A 797 -22.63 -18.78 -3.80
C ILE A 797 -21.93 -19.62 -2.73
N LEU A 798 -21.01 -19.01 -1.98
CA LEU A 798 -20.42 -19.64 -0.80
C LEU A 798 -21.23 -19.23 0.43
N LEU A 799 -21.73 -20.18 1.21
CA LEU A 799 -22.47 -19.93 2.45
C LEU A 799 -21.64 -20.41 3.65
N GLN A 800 -21.48 -19.57 4.67
CA GLN A 800 -20.70 -19.84 5.88
C GLN A 800 -21.60 -19.79 7.12
N ASP A 801 -21.55 -20.86 7.91
CA ASP A 801 -22.25 -20.99 9.18
C ASP A 801 -21.46 -20.28 10.30
N ARG A 802 -22.15 -19.53 11.18
CA ARG A 802 -21.56 -18.89 12.36
C ARG A 802 -21.81 -19.68 13.65
N PRO A 803 -20.99 -19.48 14.71
CA PRO A 803 -21.20 -20.14 16.00
C PRO A 803 -22.49 -19.75 16.74
N ASP A 804 -23.11 -18.62 16.39
CA ASP A 804 -24.38 -18.14 16.95
C ASP A 804 -25.62 -18.78 16.31
N GLY A 805 -25.43 -19.63 15.28
CA GLY A 805 -26.49 -20.28 14.51
C GLY A 805 -26.72 -19.65 13.14
N THR A 806 -26.47 -18.34 13.02
CA THR A 806 -26.76 -17.56 11.81
C THR A 806 -25.81 -17.91 10.65
N PHE A 807 -26.12 -17.47 9.44
CA PHE A 807 -25.26 -17.63 8.26
C PHE A 807 -24.90 -16.29 7.61
N VAL A 808 -23.81 -16.30 6.84
CA VAL A 808 -23.51 -15.30 5.81
C VAL A 808 -23.29 -15.99 4.48
N PHE A 809 -23.43 -15.25 3.38
CA PHE A 809 -23.03 -15.74 2.06
C PHE A 809 -22.18 -14.72 1.31
N LYS A 810 -21.35 -15.22 0.39
CA LYS A 810 -20.53 -14.44 -0.53
C LYS A 810 -20.76 -14.96 -1.95
N ARG A 811 -20.96 -14.04 -2.90
CA ARG A 811 -20.91 -14.36 -4.32
C ARG A 811 -19.47 -14.47 -4.82
N VAL A 812 -19.26 -15.43 -5.71
CA VAL A 812 -18.00 -15.68 -6.42
C VAL A 812 -18.39 -15.98 -7.86
N SER A 813 -17.78 -15.30 -8.84
CA SER A 813 -18.04 -15.56 -10.25
C SER A 813 -17.68 -17.00 -10.61
N LYS A 814 -18.30 -17.57 -11.65
CA LYS A 814 -17.96 -18.93 -12.10
C LYS A 814 -16.50 -19.00 -12.57
N GLU A 815 -16.03 -17.92 -13.18
CA GLU A 815 -14.67 -17.70 -13.66
C GLU A 815 -13.70 -17.46 -12.51
N GLU A 816 -14.12 -16.82 -11.42
CA GLU A 816 -13.34 -16.72 -10.16
C GLU A 816 -13.24 -18.08 -9.46
N LEU A 817 -14.33 -18.85 -9.34
CA LEU A 817 -14.33 -20.17 -8.72
C LEU A 817 -13.53 -21.19 -9.55
N GLN A 818 -13.59 -21.09 -10.87
CA GLN A 818 -12.81 -21.90 -11.80
C GLN A 818 -11.32 -21.53 -11.71
N ARG A 819 -10.97 -20.23 -11.81
CA ARG A 819 -9.59 -19.76 -11.60
C ARG A 819 -9.05 -20.12 -10.22
N ALA A 820 -9.85 -20.09 -9.16
CA ALA A 820 -9.40 -20.47 -7.81
C ALA A 820 -9.10 -21.97 -7.67
N LYS A 821 -9.75 -22.83 -8.46
CA LYS A 821 -9.37 -24.26 -8.56
C LYS A 821 -8.11 -24.43 -9.39
N GLU A 822 -8.06 -23.78 -10.56
CA GLU A 822 -6.92 -23.84 -11.49
C GLU A 822 -5.65 -23.29 -10.85
N LEU A 823 -5.71 -22.14 -10.15
CA LEU A 823 -4.61 -21.60 -9.32
C LEU A 823 -4.21 -22.58 -8.22
N LYS A 824 -5.15 -23.22 -7.52
CA LYS A 824 -4.82 -24.16 -6.45
C LYS A 824 -4.14 -25.43 -6.98
N GLU A 825 -4.60 -25.95 -8.12
CA GLU A 825 -4.00 -27.09 -8.80
C GLU A 825 -2.63 -26.70 -9.40
N GLU A 826 -2.48 -25.49 -9.94
CA GLU A 826 -1.21 -24.97 -10.45
C GLU A 826 -0.22 -24.64 -9.31
N GLU A 827 -0.68 -24.14 -8.16
CA GLU A 827 0.10 -23.93 -6.95
C GLU A 827 0.57 -25.26 -6.35
N GLU A 828 -0.29 -26.29 -6.34
CA GLU A 828 0.10 -27.62 -5.87
C GLU A 828 1.12 -28.27 -6.83
N GLN A 829 0.94 -28.12 -8.14
CA GLN A 829 1.95 -28.53 -9.13
C GLN A 829 3.25 -27.73 -9.02
N LYS A 830 3.20 -26.39 -8.87
CA LYS A 830 4.38 -25.53 -8.68
C LYS A 830 5.10 -25.85 -7.37
N ARG A 831 4.39 -26.06 -6.26
CA ARG A 831 4.97 -26.50 -4.98
C ARG A 831 5.59 -27.89 -5.08
N ARG A 832 5.00 -28.79 -5.88
CA ARG A 832 5.59 -30.10 -6.17
C ARG A 832 6.87 -29.97 -6.99
N LEU A 833 6.84 -29.23 -8.10
CA LEU A 833 8.00 -28.99 -8.96
C LEU A 833 9.12 -28.25 -8.22
N GLN A 834 8.81 -27.23 -7.42
CA GLN A 834 9.78 -26.55 -6.56
C GLN A 834 10.36 -27.47 -5.48
N ARG A 835 9.59 -28.41 -4.92
CA ARG A 835 10.12 -29.42 -3.99
C ARG A 835 11.03 -30.42 -4.71
N GLU A 836 10.65 -30.88 -5.89
CA GLU A 836 11.48 -31.78 -6.72
C GLU A 836 12.77 -31.09 -7.18
N GLU A 837 12.71 -29.80 -7.54
CA GLU A 837 13.87 -28.98 -7.91
C GLU A 837 14.76 -28.65 -6.70
N GLN A 838 14.18 -28.25 -5.55
CA GLN A 838 14.94 -28.04 -4.31
C GLN A 838 15.61 -29.33 -3.83
N GLN A 839 14.93 -30.49 -3.92
CA GLN A 839 15.53 -31.78 -3.62
C GLN A 839 16.65 -32.13 -4.60
N ARG A 840 16.47 -31.88 -5.90
CA ARG A 840 17.51 -32.08 -6.92
C ARG A 840 18.72 -31.18 -6.70
N ALA A 841 18.52 -29.89 -6.45
CA ALA A 841 19.57 -28.92 -6.18
C ALA A 841 20.29 -29.21 -4.86
N ALA A 842 19.56 -29.64 -3.82
CA ALA A 842 20.16 -30.09 -2.56
C ALA A 842 20.99 -31.36 -2.74
N ALA A 843 20.48 -32.35 -3.49
CA ALA A 843 21.20 -33.58 -3.81
C ALA A 843 22.44 -33.32 -4.68
N GLU A 844 22.37 -32.41 -5.66
CA GLU A 844 23.49 -32.02 -6.50
C GLU A 844 24.55 -31.22 -5.71
N LEU A 845 24.13 -30.29 -4.83
CA LEU A 845 25.02 -29.59 -3.91
C LEU A 845 25.67 -30.55 -2.89
N GLN A 846 24.93 -31.55 -2.41
CA GLN A 846 25.45 -32.58 -1.52
C GLN A 846 26.44 -33.51 -2.24
N ALA A 847 26.13 -33.93 -3.47
CA ALA A 847 27.02 -34.72 -4.31
C ALA A 847 28.29 -33.94 -4.72
N LYS A 848 28.17 -32.62 -4.97
CA LYS A 848 29.33 -31.74 -5.18
C LYS A 848 30.20 -31.66 -3.93
N LYS A 849 29.63 -31.36 -2.76
CA LYS A 849 30.35 -31.36 -1.47
C LYS A 849 30.96 -32.72 -1.12
N GLU A 850 30.35 -33.81 -1.55
CA GLU A 850 30.86 -35.18 -1.37
C GLU A 850 32.06 -35.46 -2.28
N ARG A 851 31.98 -35.10 -3.57
CA ARG A 851 33.12 -35.15 -4.51
C ARG A 851 34.27 -34.24 -4.09
N GLU A 852 33.99 -33.03 -3.61
CA GLU A 852 35.00 -32.11 -3.08
C GLU A 852 35.75 -32.75 -1.90
N ARG A 853 35.03 -33.33 -0.93
CA ARG A 853 35.61 -34.02 0.24
C ARG A 853 36.44 -35.27 -0.12
N GLN A 854 36.22 -35.87 -1.29
CA GLN A 854 37.03 -36.98 -1.79
C GLN A 854 38.40 -36.54 -2.32
N VAL A 855 38.59 -35.26 -2.68
CA VAL A 855 39.88 -34.76 -3.22
C VAL A 855 40.94 -34.70 -2.10
N PRO A 856 42.10 -35.37 -2.25
CA PRO A 856 43.21 -35.27 -1.29
C PRO A 856 43.72 -33.83 -1.13
N PRO A 857 44.21 -33.42 0.05
CA PRO A 857 44.59 -32.02 0.29
C PRO A 857 45.68 -31.48 -0.65
N ALA A 858 46.61 -32.34 -1.08
CA ALA A 858 47.68 -31.99 -2.02
C ALA A 858 47.20 -31.74 -3.47
N ASP A 859 45.97 -32.14 -3.81
CA ASP A 859 45.38 -31.95 -5.14
C ASP A 859 44.20 -30.97 -5.14
N TYR A 860 43.92 -30.32 -3.99
CA TYR A 860 42.81 -29.38 -3.80
C TYR A 860 42.75 -28.31 -4.90
N PHE A 861 43.83 -27.56 -5.14
CA PHE A 861 43.88 -26.56 -6.21
C PHE A 861 44.05 -27.15 -7.61
N ARG A 862 44.64 -28.34 -7.73
CA ARG A 862 44.85 -29.03 -9.02
C ARG A 862 43.55 -29.58 -9.61
N VAL A 863 42.58 -29.94 -8.77
CA VAL A 863 41.30 -30.54 -9.17
C VAL A 863 40.14 -29.54 -9.08
N LEU A 864 40.03 -28.77 -7.99
CA LEU A 864 38.89 -27.87 -7.77
C LEU A 864 39.09 -26.46 -8.34
N HIS A 865 40.32 -26.11 -8.74
CA HIS A 865 40.70 -24.80 -9.29
C HIS A 865 41.65 -24.93 -10.50
N ALA A 866 41.50 -26.02 -11.26
CA ALA A 866 42.32 -26.38 -12.43
C ALA A 866 42.25 -25.34 -13.57
N ASP A 867 41.26 -24.46 -13.54
CA ASP A 867 41.00 -23.35 -14.47
C ASP A 867 41.86 -22.11 -14.17
N LEU A 868 42.31 -21.90 -12.93
CA LEU A 868 42.97 -20.67 -12.48
C LEU A 868 44.51 -20.78 -12.39
N TYR A 869 45.04 -21.97 -12.16
CA TYR A 869 46.46 -22.19 -11.82
C TYR A 869 47.17 -23.13 -12.80
N ALA A 870 48.48 -22.97 -12.97
CA ALA A 870 49.27 -23.71 -13.95
C ALA A 870 50.38 -24.59 -13.33
N THR A 871 51.13 -24.06 -12.36
CA THR A 871 52.21 -24.80 -11.69
C THR A 871 51.99 -24.82 -10.17
N PHE A 872 52.49 -25.86 -9.51
CA PHE A 872 52.22 -26.16 -8.11
C PHE A 872 53.49 -26.69 -7.42
N ASP A 873 53.61 -26.50 -6.12
CA ASP A 873 54.66 -27.15 -5.31
C ASP A 873 54.29 -28.58 -4.87
N GLU A 874 55.22 -29.23 -4.17
CA GLU A 874 55.07 -30.57 -3.59
C GLU A 874 53.91 -30.67 -2.58
N GLN A 875 53.52 -29.55 -1.95
CA GLN A 875 52.41 -29.46 -1.01
C GLN A 875 51.07 -29.11 -1.69
N GLY A 876 51.04 -29.02 -3.02
CA GLY A 876 49.84 -28.76 -3.80
C GLY A 876 49.45 -27.28 -3.94
N VAL A 877 50.29 -26.36 -3.46
CA VAL A 877 49.98 -24.92 -3.48
C VAL A 877 50.36 -24.33 -4.84
N PRO A 878 49.49 -23.50 -5.46
CA PRO A 878 49.82 -22.79 -6.69
C PRO A 878 51.07 -21.91 -6.59
N LEU A 879 51.93 -22.01 -7.60
CA LEU A 879 53.12 -21.18 -7.81
C LEU A 879 52.88 -20.12 -8.90
N THR A 880 52.14 -20.48 -9.96
CA THR A 880 51.73 -19.54 -11.03
C THR A 880 50.24 -19.63 -11.36
N LEU A 881 49.67 -18.49 -11.71
CA LEU A 881 48.38 -18.37 -12.38
C LEU A 881 48.49 -18.89 -13.82
N LYS A 882 47.34 -19.23 -14.42
CA LYS A 882 47.25 -19.61 -15.85
C LYS A 882 47.58 -18.47 -16.83
N SER A 883 47.63 -17.23 -16.35
CA SER A 883 48.19 -16.06 -17.05
C SER A 883 49.73 -16.05 -17.13
N GLY A 884 50.41 -16.97 -16.42
CA GLY A 884 51.87 -16.98 -16.27
C GLY A 884 52.40 -16.16 -15.10
N GLU A 885 51.56 -15.38 -14.44
CA GLU A 885 51.96 -14.53 -13.30
C GLU A 885 52.28 -15.35 -12.03
N PRO A 886 53.33 -15.00 -11.27
CA PRO A 886 53.70 -15.69 -10.04
C PRO A 886 52.76 -15.32 -8.87
N VAL A 887 52.34 -16.32 -8.10
CA VAL A 887 51.45 -16.14 -6.95
C VAL A 887 52.19 -15.44 -5.80
N SER A 888 51.65 -14.32 -5.31
CA SER A 888 52.31 -13.55 -4.24
C SER A 888 52.36 -14.31 -2.91
N LYS A 889 53.35 -13.99 -2.07
CA LYS A 889 53.52 -14.60 -0.74
C LYS A 889 52.26 -14.51 0.13
N THR A 890 51.52 -13.40 0.03
CA THR A 890 50.25 -13.18 0.76
C THR A 890 49.09 -14.02 0.21
N GLN A 891 49.05 -14.27 -1.10
CA GLN A 891 48.10 -15.23 -1.70
C GLN A 891 48.45 -16.67 -1.30
N ARG A 892 49.73 -17.07 -1.39
CA ARG A 892 50.20 -18.42 -0.99
C ARG A 892 49.88 -18.74 0.49
N GLN A 893 49.98 -17.76 1.39
CA GLN A 893 49.54 -17.92 2.79
C GLN A 893 48.01 -18.10 2.96
N LYS A 894 47.18 -17.47 2.11
CA LYS A 894 45.73 -17.72 2.10
C LYS A 894 45.40 -19.12 1.56
N MET A 895 46.10 -19.53 0.50
CA MET A 895 45.95 -20.86 -0.12
C MET A 895 46.33 -22.00 0.83
N LEU A 896 47.42 -21.86 1.59
CA LEU A 896 47.80 -22.80 2.65
C LEU A 896 46.69 -22.96 3.70
N LYS A 897 46.05 -21.87 4.13
CA LYS A 897 44.90 -21.93 5.07
C LYS A 897 43.64 -22.55 4.45
N GLN A 898 43.49 -22.52 3.12
CA GLN A 898 42.41 -23.22 2.42
C GLN A 898 42.68 -24.74 2.38
N ILE A 899 43.92 -25.16 2.10
CA ILE A 899 44.33 -26.57 2.19
C ILE A 899 44.19 -27.09 3.63
N GLU A 900 44.69 -26.36 4.64
CA GLU A 900 44.58 -26.75 6.06
C GLU A 900 43.11 -26.88 6.52
N LYS A 901 42.23 -26.03 5.99
CA LYS A 901 40.77 -26.13 6.23
C LYS A 901 40.19 -27.36 5.52
N HIS A 902 40.55 -27.61 4.26
CA HIS A 902 40.07 -28.75 3.48
C HIS A 902 40.53 -30.09 4.06
N GLN A 903 41.79 -30.17 4.49
CA GLN A 903 42.39 -31.34 5.14
C GLN A 903 41.51 -31.85 6.29
N LYS A 904 41.05 -30.97 7.18
CA LYS A 904 40.20 -31.36 8.32
C LYS A 904 38.84 -31.93 7.88
N VAL A 905 38.33 -31.56 6.71
CA VAL A 905 37.08 -32.12 6.15
C VAL A 905 37.34 -33.44 5.41
N HIS A 906 38.50 -33.58 4.76
CA HIS A 906 38.94 -34.83 4.13
C HIS A 906 39.26 -35.92 5.18
N GLU A 907 39.91 -35.55 6.29
CA GLU A 907 40.16 -36.43 7.45
C GLU A 907 38.85 -36.90 8.10
N GLN A 908 37.87 -35.99 8.27
CA GLN A 908 36.52 -36.35 8.73
C GLN A 908 35.81 -37.30 7.76
N TRP A 909 35.98 -37.11 6.45
CA TRP A 909 35.43 -38.01 5.43
C TRP A 909 36.07 -39.41 5.50
N LEU A 910 37.40 -39.50 5.58
CA LEU A 910 38.12 -40.77 5.77
C LEU A 910 37.66 -41.49 7.04
N ALA A 911 37.55 -40.78 8.17
CA ALA A 911 37.05 -41.32 9.43
C ALA A 911 35.61 -41.85 9.32
N SER A 912 34.73 -41.14 8.60
CA SER A 912 33.34 -41.58 8.39
C SER A 912 33.22 -42.86 7.54
N ARG A 913 34.20 -43.14 6.67
CA ARG A 913 34.25 -44.40 5.91
C ARG A 913 34.89 -45.55 6.68
N GLY A 914 35.77 -45.25 7.63
CA GLY A 914 36.36 -46.24 8.55
C GLY A 914 35.38 -46.83 9.59
N GLN A 915 34.13 -46.37 9.63
CA GLN A 915 33.07 -46.91 10.50
C GLN A 915 32.05 -47.79 9.76
N HIS A 916 32.27 -48.05 8.45
CA HIS A 916 31.45 -48.92 7.61
C HIS A 916 32.30 -49.98 6.87
N ALA A 917 33.35 -50.47 7.53
CA ALA A 917 34.24 -51.54 7.09
C ALA A 917 34.28 -52.66 8.15
#